data_AF-A0A6G0W0E5-F1
#
_entry.id   AF-A0A6G0W0E5-F1
#
_cell.length_a   1.000
_cell.length_b   1.000
_cell.length_c   1.000
_cell.angle_alpha   90.00
_cell.angle_beta   90.00
_cell.angle_gamma   90.00
#
_symmetry.space_group_name_H-M   'P 1'
#
loop_
_entity.id
_entity.type
_entity.pdbx_description
1 polymer ?
#
loop_
_entity_poly.entity_id
_entity_poly.type
_entity_poly.pdbx_seq_one_letter_code
_entity_poly.pdbx_strand_id
1 'polypeptide(L)'
;MSTGFKFARAAYIAAVYPAGPDPKIIILMENKRKKIQIQTENLQYEHKLLSDLFRKSKILKENNETLKNKIAKSNQNLDILKNELNLLKEKIYNFSISIPNIPSQDVPEGIGSHNNKEIKYWGKKKKYDFIVQDHIEIGNKLNQIDWKSAAKISGSKFVVMKGNIALLHRALSQFMLDFHTTQHDYIETHVPYLVNYDSLYGTGQLPKFSDDLFHVNTADKKKYMLIPTAEVPLTNLFKNEILDEKYLPIMLTAYTPCFRSEGSSYGRDNKGLIRLHQFDKVELVQIVQPELSMQVWFPSQKKYREISSCSNMTDFQARRMKTRYRKKLEKNNHFVHTLNGSGLAVGRTLAAILENYQQEDGRMMNSIYNFSAGPAMIPKDVLKKAQKELKNWNNLGCSVMEISHRTKEFHQVIKEAEEDLRDLLNIPDTYKVLFCQGGARGQFSAIPMNLLGNLSRADYINSGYWSNSAFLESKKYCNSKNILIRKTKNNNIYLLKPSEWNISNISAYIHYCPNETIDGLSLYEEPSFQNKIVVGDFSSFILSRSININKYGLIYAGAQKNIGPSGITIVIIRKDLIGYASKLCPSVFDYNIMHQYNSMFNTPPTFAWYLSGLVFKWLKQQGGIKKIEQLNKKKSDLLYQVIDNSHFYINNIDKKNRSQMNVVFHLFNSELDKIFLQESNKFGLYALKGHFIVGGMRASIYNAMPIEVSFVNGIIYLPGSKSISNRVLLLSALTNGTTTISNLLDSEDTQYMLSALKKIGIFYSLSDKNKTCYIHGNSQSFEVKHPISLFLGNAGTAIRPLLSAFSLYTNNVTLTGNNRMHERPIKHLVNALQQGGAIIEYKNNLGYPPVSTKGGFIGGLITLNGSISRNQQYKTPGNYTIEGDASSASYFLAAAAIKGGSVKVVGVGKKSIQGDIKFATVLEKMGAIINW
;
A
#
# COMPACT_ATOMS: atom_id res chain seq x y z
N MET A 1 63.66 1.45 -5.74
CA MET A 1 62.56 1.17 -6.69
C MET A 1 61.44 2.24 -6.75
N SER A 2 61.56 3.46 -6.20
CA SER A 2 60.37 4.30 -5.89
C SER A 2 60.09 5.53 -6.77
N THR A 3 60.90 5.81 -7.81
CA THR A 3 60.71 6.96 -8.69
C THR A 3 59.96 6.59 -9.98
N GLY A 4 60.38 5.53 -10.70
CA GLY A 4 59.75 5.09 -11.95
C GLY A 4 58.26 4.74 -11.82
N PHE A 5 57.85 4.09 -10.73
CA PHE A 5 56.45 3.70 -10.48
C PHE A 5 55.51 4.88 -10.18
N LYS A 6 56.05 6.03 -9.71
CA LYS A 6 55.26 7.24 -9.45
C LYS A 6 55.01 8.06 -10.72
N PHE A 7 55.91 7.98 -11.72
CA PHE A 7 55.78 8.69 -13.01
C PHE A 7 54.71 8.06 -13.92
N ALA A 8 54.64 6.73 -13.99
CA ALA A 8 53.59 6.02 -14.73
C ALA A 8 52.18 6.32 -14.17
N ARG A 9 52.09 6.48 -12.85
CA ARG A 9 50.85 6.77 -12.12
C ARG A 9 50.27 8.15 -12.43
N ALA A 10 51.14 9.14 -12.65
CA ALA A 10 50.74 10.51 -13.00
C ALA A 10 50.35 10.65 -14.49
N ALA A 11 51.03 9.92 -15.38
CA ALA A 11 50.69 9.87 -16.80
C ALA A 11 49.34 9.18 -17.06
N TYR A 12 49.02 8.11 -16.32
CA TYR A 12 47.72 7.41 -16.43
C TYR A 12 46.54 8.26 -15.93
N ILE A 13 46.70 9.02 -14.85
CA ILE A 13 45.63 9.89 -14.31
C ILE A 13 45.29 11.03 -15.30
N ALA A 14 46.28 11.58 -16.02
CA ALA A 14 46.04 12.60 -17.05
C ALA A 14 45.38 12.04 -18.33
N ALA A 15 45.50 10.73 -18.60
CA ALA A 15 44.80 10.09 -19.70
C ALA A 15 43.30 9.85 -19.40
N VAL A 16 42.93 9.72 -18.13
CA VAL A 16 41.55 9.35 -17.70
C VAL A 16 40.75 10.55 -17.15
N TYR A 17 41.38 11.65 -16.73
CA TYR A 17 40.71 12.83 -16.18
C TYR A 17 41.19 14.13 -16.87
N PRO A 18 40.50 14.62 -17.92
CA PRO A 18 40.92 15.81 -18.69
C PRO A 18 40.95 17.11 -17.87
N ALA A 19 40.27 17.15 -16.73
CA ALA A 19 40.13 18.32 -15.84
C ALA A 19 41.01 18.24 -14.57
N GLY A 20 41.89 17.25 -14.45
CA GLY A 20 42.82 17.13 -13.33
C GLY A 20 44.02 18.08 -13.46
N PRO A 21 44.72 18.40 -12.36
CA PRO A 21 45.91 19.24 -12.42
C PRO A 21 47.05 18.53 -13.20
N ASP A 22 47.77 19.28 -14.05
CA ASP A 22 48.78 18.73 -14.97
C ASP A 22 49.87 17.96 -14.20
N PRO A 23 50.05 16.64 -14.48
CA PRO A 23 51.06 15.83 -13.82
C PRO A 23 52.49 16.33 -14.05
N LYS A 24 52.77 17.12 -15.09
CA LYS A 24 54.10 17.72 -15.29
C LYS A 24 54.48 18.66 -14.14
N ILE A 25 53.50 19.30 -13.50
CA ILE A 25 53.73 20.25 -12.40
C ILE A 25 54.28 19.52 -11.16
N ILE A 26 53.71 18.38 -10.77
CA ILE A 26 54.20 17.62 -9.61
C ILE A 26 55.58 17.02 -9.86
N ILE A 27 55.88 16.63 -11.11
CA ILE A 27 57.19 16.12 -11.53
C ILE A 27 58.27 17.18 -11.33
N LEU A 28 58.01 18.41 -11.80
CA LEU A 28 58.92 19.54 -11.64
C LEU A 28 59.16 19.86 -10.16
N MET A 29 58.09 19.89 -9.35
CA MET A 29 58.19 20.14 -7.91
C MET A 29 58.99 19.04 -7.18
N GLU A 30 58.77 17.75 -7.49
CA GLU A 30 59.52 16.64 -6.88
C GLU A 30 61.00 16.64 -7.26
N ASN A 31 61.33 16.97 -8.51
CA ASN A 31 62.71 17.10 -8.95
C ASN A 31 63.41 18.25 -8.21
N LYS A 32 62.73 19.40 -8.08
CA LYS A 32 63.22 20.53 -7.27
C LYS A 32 63.40 20.13 -5.79
N ARG A 33 62.44 19.38 -5.23
CA ARG A 33 62.46 18.91 -3.83
C ARG A 33 63.65 18.00 -3.55
N LYS A 34 63.95 17.05 -4.45
CA LYS A 34 65.13 16.19 -4.33
C LYS A 34 66.43 17.00 -4.38
N LYS A 35 66.53 17.95 -5.30
CA LYS A 35 67.74 18.80 -5.44
C LYS A 35 67.99 19.60 -4.15
N ILE A 36 66.95 20.26 -3.62
CA ILE A 36 67.04 21.00 -2.36
C ILE A 36 67.34 20.08 -1.18
N GLN A 37 66.73 18.88 -1.13
CA GLN A 37 67.00 17.92 -0.05
C GLN A 37 68.48 17.51 -0.03
N ILE A 38 69.06 17.14 -1.18
CA ILE A 38 70.48 16.77 -1.28
C ILE A 38 71.36 17.95 -0.87
N GLN A 39 71.04 19.17 -1.34
CA GLN A 39 71.77 20.38 -0.92
C GLN A 39 71.69 20.63 0.59
N THR A 40 70.52 20.38 1.21
CA THR A 40 70.31 20.51 2.65
C THR A 40 71.12 19.48 3.43
N GLU A 41 71.13 18.22 2.99
CA GLU A 41 71.88 17.12 3.62
C GLU A 41 73.40 17.36 3.51
N ASN A 42 73.88 17.79 2.35
CA ASN A 42 75.29 18.15 2.14
C ASN A 42 75.70 19.33 3.03
N LEU A 43 74.90 20.41 3.08
CA LEU A 43 75.19 21.57 3.90
C LEU A 43 75.09 21.25 5.40
N GLN A 44 74.19 20.34 5.82
CA GLN A 44 74.15 19.80 7.19
C GLN A 44 75.42 19.06 7.55
N TYR A 45 75.94 18.25 6.64
CA TYR A 45 77.21 17.55 6.83
C TYR A 45 78.39 18.53 6.93
N GLU A 46 78.50 19.49 6.02
CA GLU A 46 79.52 20.55 6.05
C GLU A 46 79.43 21.39 7.33
N HIS A 47 78.23 21.77 7.76
CA HIS A 47 78.00 22.51 9.00
C HIS A 47 78.49 21.74 10.23
N LYS A 48 78.22 20.43 10.28
CA LYS A 48 78.71 19.54 11.34
C LYS A 48 80.24 19.50 11.36
N LEU A 49 80.86 19.37 10.18
CA LEU A 49 82.32 19.31 10.02
C LEU A 49 82.99 20.63 10.45
N LEU A 50 82.41 21.78 10.06
CA LEU A 50 82.83 23.11 10.51
C LEU A 50 82.68 23.29 12.03
N SER A 51 81.58 22.81 12.60
CA SER A 51 81.33 22.86 14.05
C SER A 51 82.33 22.01 14.83
N ASP A 52 82.67 20.83 14.32
CA ASP A 52 83.68 19.94 14.91
C ASP A 52 85.09 20.56 14.82
N LEU A 53 85.43 21.21 13.69
CA LEU A 53 86.69 21.96 13.53
C LEU A 53 86.79 23.15 14.50
N PHE A 54 85.72 23.93 14.67
CA PHE A 54 85.68 25.03 15.64
C PHE A 54 85.78 24.55 17.08
N ARG A 55 85.18 23.39 17.40
CA ARG A 55 85.33 22.77 18.73
C ARG A 55 86.77 22.34 18.99
N LYS A 56 87.48 21.83 17.97
CA LYS A 56 88.91 21.50 18.05
C LYS A 56 89.81 22.74 18.14
N SER A 57 89.54 23.80 17.39
CA SER A 57 90.39 25.01 17.42
C SER A 57 90.30 25.79 18.73
N LYS A 58 89.15 25.71 19.43
CA LYS A 58 88.97 26.26 20.79
C LYS A 58 89.89 25.58 21.83
N ILE A 59 90.30 24.33 21.59
CA ILE A 59 91.27 23.59 22.43
C ILE A 59 92.71 24.09 22.19
N LEU A 60 92.99 24.65 21.01
CA LEU A 60 94.32 25.08 20.56
C LEU A 60 94.65 26.58 20.83
N LYS A 61 93.77 27.34 21.49
CA LYS A 61 93.93 28.79 21.83
C LYS A 61 94.26 29.72 20.62
N GLU A 62 93.64 29.49 19.45
CA GLU A 62 93.75 30.42 18.31
C GLU A 62 92.53 31.34 18.17
N ASN A 63 92.75 32.61 17.79
CA ASN A 63 91.69 33.59 17.57
C ASN A 63 90.98 33.32 16.23
N ASN A 64 89.82 32.65 16.24
CA ASN A 64 89.18 32.05 15.06
C ASN A 64 87.87 32.74 14.62
N GLU A 65 87.92 34.06 14.48
CA GLU A 65 86.78 34.90 14.10
C GLU A 65 86.23 34.53 12.69
N THR A 66 87.12 34.18 11.77
CA THR A 66 86.80 33.72 10.40
C THR A 66 85.99 32.43 10.38
N LEU A 67 86.31 31.49 11.28
CA LEU A 67 85.63 30.19 11.38
C LEU A 67 84.24 30.34 11.99
N LYS A 68 84.11 31.22 13.00
CA LYS A 68 82.83 31.60 13.62
C LYS A 68 81.87 32.21 12.60
N ASN A 69 82.36 33.11 11.73
CA ASN A 69 81.58 33.71 10.65
C ASN A 69 81.14 32.68 9.59
N LYS A 70 82.01 31.72 9.24
CA LYS A 70 81.65 30.61 8.32
C LYS A 70 80.55 29.72 8.90
N ILE A 71 80.60 29.40 10.20
CA ILE A 71 79.55 28.62 10.89
C ILE A 71 78.22 29.37 10.90
N ALA A 72 78.24 30.66 11.25
CA ALA A 72 77.03 31.49 11.26
C ALA A 72 76.38 31.55 9.87
N LYS A 73 77.18 31.78 8.82
CA LYS A 73 76.71 31.80 7.43
C LYS A 73 76.18 30.44 6.96
N SER A 74 76.84 29.34 7.34
CA SER A 74 76.39 27.98 7.07
C SER A 74 75.05 27.67 7.74
N ASN A 75 74.86 28.07 9.01
CA ASN A 75 73.59 27.90 9.71
C ASN A 75 72.46 28.69 9.05
N GLN A 76 72.72 29.95 8.67
CA GLN A 76 71.74 30.80 7.99
C GLN A 76 71.30 30.21 6.64
N ASN A 77 72.26 29.71 5.83
CA ASN A 77 71.97 29.03 4.56
C ASN A 77 71.17 27.73 4.76
N LEU A 78 71.45 27.01 5.84
CA LEU A 78 70.79 25.75 6.19
C LEU A 78 69.34 26.00 6.62
N ASP A 79 69.08 27.07 7.37
CA ASP A 79 67.72 27.49 7.73
C ASP A 79 66.92 27.94 6.49
N ILE A 80 67.53 28.66 5.55
CA ILE A 80 66.91 29.04 4.27
C ILE A 80 66.52 27.80 3.47
N LEU A 81 67.44 26.85 3.28
CA LEU A 81 67.17 25.62 2.51
C LEU A 81 66.14 24.73 3.19
N LYS A 82 66.16 24.60 4.53
CA LYS A 82 65.11 23.89 5.28
C LYS A 82 63.75 24.52 5.08
N ASN A 83 63.65 25.86 5.14
CA ASN A 83 62.40 26.57 4.91
C ASN A 83 61.90 26.40 3.46
N GLU A 84 62.77 26.53 2.46
CA GLU A 84 62.40 26.30 1.06
C GLU A 84 61.95 24.85 0.84
N LEU A 85 62.65 23.87 1.44
CA LEU A 85 62.28 22.46 1.37
C LEU A 85 60.92 22.20 2.03
N ASN A 86 60.63 22.81 3.17
CA ASN A 86 59.37 22.66 3.89
C ASN A 86 58.21 23.28 3.10
N LEU A 87 58.37 24.50 2.60
CA LEU A 87 57.38 25.15 1.73
C LEU A 87 57.11 24.34 0.45
N LEU A 88 58.15 23.76 -0.15
CA LEU A 88 58.00 22.93 -1.33
C LEU A 88 57.31 21.59 -1.01
N LYS A 89 57.63 20.97 0.13
CA LYS A 89 56.91 19.78 0.62
C LYS A 89 55.43 20.08 0.86
N GLU A 90 55.11 21.24 1.43
CA GLU A 90 53.73 21.67 1.65
C GLU A 90 52.99 21.89 0.33
N LYS A 91 53.62 22.54 -0.65
CA LYS A 91 53.05 22.69 -2.01
C LYS A 91 52.78 21.34 -2.67
N ILE A 92 53.73 20.40 -2.60
CA ILE A 92 53.56 19.05 -3.12
C ILE A 92 52.43 18.32 -2.40
N TYR A 93 52.36 18.46 -1.08
CA TYR A 93 51.30 17.86 -0.28
C TYR A 93 49.92 18.40 -0.68
N ASN A 94 49.75 19.73 -0.71
CA ASN A 94 48.51 20.38 -1.12
C ASN A 94 48.09 20.00 -2.55
N PHE A 95 49.05 19.89 -3.46
CA PHE A 95 48.79 19.36 -4.80
C PHE A 95 48.32 17.90 -4.74
N SER A 96 49.00 17.03 -3.98
CA SER A 96 48.65 15.61 -3.89
C SER A 96 47.25 15.33 -3.32
N ILE A 97 46.76 16.20 -2.44
CA ILE A 97 45.41 16.14 -1.86
C ILE A 97 44.33 16.35 -2.93
N SER A 98 44.64 17.10 -3.99
CA SER A 98 43.70 17.38 -5.07
C SER A 98 43.56 16.22 -6.06
N ILE A 99 44.46 15.23 -6.02
CA ILE A 99 44.46 14.09 -6.95
C ILE A 99 43.39 13.06 -6.54
N PRO A 100 42.51 12.60 -7.46
CA PRO A 100 41.54 11.53 -7.17
C PRO A 100 42.22 10.16 -7.03
N ASN A 101 41.45 9.15 -6.58
CA ASN A 101 41.94 7.77 -6.59
C ASN A 101 42.07 7.25 -8.03
N ILE A 102 42.81 6.15 -8.19
CA ILE A 102 43.00 5.51 -9.49
C ILE A 102 41.84 4.56 -9.76
N PRO A 103 41.12 4.72 -10.88
CA PRO A 103 40.10 3.77 -11.31
C PRO A 103 40.73 2.38 -11.54
N SER A 104 40.00 1.33 -11.17
CA SER A 104 40.37 -0.04 -11.54
C SER A 104 40.23 -0.24 -13.05
N GLN A 105 40.91 -1.25 -13.60
CA GLN A 105 40.93 -1.54 -15.05
C GLN A 105 39.54 -1.91 -15.62
N ASP A 106 38.62 -2.35 -14.76
CA ASP A 106 37.24 -2.72 -15.11
C ASP A 106 36.27 -1.52 -15.09
N VAL A 107 36.71 -0.33 -14.69
CA VAL A 107 35.89 0.89 -14.73
C VAL A 107 35.69 1.33 -16.19
N PRO A 108 34.45 1.50 -16.66
CA PRO A 108 34.20 1.93 -18.04
C PRO A 108 34.69 3.36 -18.27
N GLU A 109 35.34 3.61 -19.41
CA GLU A 109 35.75 4.94 -19.85
C GLU A 109 34.52 5.81 -20.17
N GLY A 110 34.54 7.07 -19.73
CA GLY A 110 33.45 8.01 -19.97
C GLY A 110 33.58 9.33 -19.22
N ILE A 111 32.88 10.36 -19.72
CA ILE A 111 32.87 11.71 -19.13
C ILE A 111 31.57 12.01 -18.35
N GLY A 112 30.61 11.08 -18.32
CA GLY A 112 29.37 11.26 -17.58
C GLY A 112 28.60 9.96 -17.33
N SER A 113 27.50 10.08 -16.59
CA SER A 113 26.68 8.93 -16.16
C SER A 113 26.03 8.15 -17.30
N HIS A 114 25.95 8.73 -18.51
CA HIS A 114 25.44 8.06 -19.71
C HIS A 114 26.43 7.02 -20.27
N ASN A 115 27.70 7.06 -19.85
CA ASN A 115 28.71 6.06 -20.20
C ASN A 115 28.73 4.86 -19.23
N ASN A 116 27.91 4.89 -18.17
CA ASN A 116 27.86 3.79 -17.20
C ASN A 116 27.34 2.51 -17.87
N LYS A 117 27.96 1.36 -17.57
CA LYS A 117 27.54 0.05 -18.06
C LYS A 117 26.60 -0.64 -17.09
N GLU A 118 25.51 -1.20 -17.62
CA GLU A 118 24.62 -2.06 -16.85
C GLU A 118 25.20 -3.48 -16.73
N ILE A 119 25.36 -3.97 -15.50
CA ILE A 119 25.94 -5.30 -15.24
C ILE A 119 24.85 -6.38 -15.03
N LYS A 120 23.69 -6.03 -14.45
CA LYS A 120 22.80 -7.02 -13.82
C LYS A 120 21.33 -6.47 -13.69
N TYR A 121 20.25 -7.27 -13.92
CA TYR A 121 18.77 -6.96 -13.70
C TYR A 121 17.81 -8.01 -13.03
N TRP A 122 17.02 -7.62 -12.03
CA TRP A 122 16.29 -8.48 -11.08
C TRP A 122 14.96 -7.87 -10.73
N GLY A 123 13.98 -8.76 -10.58
CA GLY A 123 12.57 -8.40 -10.49
C GLY A 123 11.93 -8.16 -11.86
N LYS A 124 10.63 -7.88 -11.84
CA LYS A 124 9.86 -7.47 -13.02
C LYS A 124 9.36 -6.05 -12.78
N LYS A 125 9.56 -5.15 -13.74
CA LYS A 125 8.97 -3.81 -13.70
C LYS A 125 7.46 -3.99 -13.64
N LYS A 126 6.82 -3.53 -12.56
CA LYS A 126 5.36 -3.62 -12.43
C LYS A 126 4.71 -2.85 -13.58
N LYS A 127 3.73 -3.50 -14.20
CA LYS A 127 2.80 -2.84 -15.11
C LYS A 127 1.59 -2.45 -14.27
N TYR A 128 1.12 -1.23 -14.45
CA TYR A 128 -0.04 -0.69 -13.76
C TYR A 128 -1.11 -0.42 -14.80
N ASP A 129 -2.33 -0.85 -14.52
CA ASP A 129 -3.51 -0.60 -15.35
C ASP A 129 -4.22 0.71 -14.95
N PHE A 130 -3.56 1.53 -14.12
CA PHE A 130 -4.01 2.82 -13.61
C PHE A 130 -2.87 3.85 -13.65
N ILE A 131 -3.21 5.12 -13.46
CA ILE A 131 -2.22 6.22 -13.43
C ILE A 131 -1.38 6.11 -12.16
N VAL A 132 -0.10 5.80 -12.33
CA VAL A 132 0.89 5.68 -11.25
C VAL A 132 1.15 7.03 -10.62
N GLN A 133 1.13 7.07 -9.30
CA GLN A 133 1.44 8.24 -8.50
C GLN A 133 2.87 8.19 -7.98
N ASP A 134 3.51 9.35 -7.86
CA ASP A 134 4.80 9.45 -7.20
C ASP A 134 4.65 9.42 -5.66
N HIS A 135 5.76 9.21 -4.96
CA HIS A 135 5.76 9.16 -3.49
C HIS A 135 5.32 10.48 -2.82
N ILE A 136 5.36 11.63 -3.52
CA ILE A 136 4.91 12.92 -3.00
C ILE A 136 3.38 12.96 -3.01
N GLU A 137 2.78 12.60 -4.14
CA GLU A 137 1.34 12.47 -4.30
C GLU A 137 0.75 11.44 -3.32
N ILE A 138 1.40 10.28 -3.20
CA ILE A 138 1.03 9.24 -2.23
C ILE A 138 1.13 9.77 -0.80
N GLY A 139 2.25 10.43 -0.46
CA GLY A 139 2.47 11.04 0.85
C GLY A 139 1.39 12.06 1.22
N ASN A 140 0.99 12.90 0.26
CA ASN A 140 -0.08 13.90 0.42
C ASN A 140 -1.45 13.23 0.63
N LYS A 141 -1.77 12.16 -0.11
CA LYS A 141 -3.03 11.40 0.04
C LYS A 141 -3.13 10.71 1.41
N LEU A 142 -2.04 10.15 1.90
CA LEU A 142 -2.01 9.46 3.20
C LEU A 142 -2.06 10.43 4.38
N ASN A 143 -1.84 11.73 4.14
CA ASN A 143 -1.73 12.79 5.15
C ASN A 143 -0.73 12.44 6.28
N GLN A 144 0.35 11.74 5.92
CA GLN A 144 1.37 11.24 6.84
C GLN A 144 2.79 11.71 6.49
N ILE A 145 2.95 12.41 5.36
CA ILE A 145 4.17 13.11 5.00
C ILE A 145 3.83 14.60 4.88
N ASP A 146 4.39 15.39 5.77
CA ASP A 146 4.03 16.79 5.97
C ASP A 146 5.19 17.71 5.58
N TRP A 147 5.23 18.03 4.29
CA TRP A 147 6.22 18.94 3.69
C TRP A 147 6.05 20.38 4.16
N LYS A 148 4.80 20.81 4.42
CA LYS A 148 4.49 22.20 4.80
C LYS A 148 5.00 22.50 6.19
N SER A 149 4.75 21.60 7.15
CA SER A 149 5.28 21.74 8.51
C SER A 149 6.80 21.68 8.51
N ALA A 150 7.42 20.80 7.72
CA ALA A 150 8.87 20.74 7.58
C ALA A 150 9.45 22.06 7.04
N ALA A 151 8.83 22.61 5.99
CA ALA A 151 9.22 23.90 5.42
C ALA A 151 9.08 25.06 6.42
N LYS A 152 8.04 25.02 7.26
CA LYS A 152 7.82 26.01 8.32
C LYS A 152 8.88 25.94 9.42
N ILE A 153 9.34 24.73 9.78
CA ILE A 153 10.27 24.51 10.90
C ILE A 153 11.73 24.72 10.47
N SER A 154 12.12 24.17 9.31
CA SER A 154 13.53 24.06 8.90
C SER A 154 13.82 24.62 7.50
N GLY A 155 12.81 24.88 6.69
CA GLY A 155 12.95 25.26 5.28
C GLY A 155 12.79 24.10 4.30
N SER A 156 13.07 24.36 3.01
CA SER A 156 12.92 23.36 1.94
C SER A 156 13.85 22.15 2.13
N LYS A 157 13.53 21.02 1.47
CA LYS A 157 14.32 19.77 1.53
C LYS A 157 14.44 19.14 2.92
N PHE A 158 13.46 19.41 3.80
CA PHE A 158 13.19 18.67 5.02
C PHE A 158 11.82 18.00 4.94
N VAL A 159 11.56 17.03 5.83
CA VAL A 159 10.31 16.29 5.86
C VAL A 159 9.86 15.97 7.30
N VAL A 160 8.56 16.05 7.56
CA VAL A 160 7.94 15.53 8.78
C VAL A 160 7.15 14.28 8.41
N MET A 161 7.38 13.17 9.10
CA MET A 161 6.65 11.91 8.89
C MET A 161 5.80 11.58 10.13
N LYS A 162 4.59 11.05 9.92
CA LYS A 162 3.62 10.70 10.98
C LYS A 162 3.06 9.29 10.77
N GLY A 163 2.50 8.70 11.84
CA GLY A 163 1.74 7.45 11.77
C GLY A 163 2.50 6.26 11.20
N ASN A 164 1.84 5.50 10.32
CA ASN A 164 2.37 4.31 9.67
C ASN A 164 3.57 4.60 8.76
N ILE A 165 3.68 5.80 8.18
CA ILE A 165 4.86 6.18 7.38
C ILE A 165 6.10 6.32 8.27
N ALA A 166 5.97 7.00 9.42
CA ALA A 166 7.06 7.10 10.39
C ALA A 166 7.44 5.72 10.95
N LEU A 167 6.44 4.86 11.22
CA LEU A 167 6.66 3.48 11.63
C LEU A 167 7.43 2.68 10.57
N LEU A 168 7.04 2.78 9.29
CA LEU A 168 7.72 2.10 8.19
C LEU A 168 9.15 2.60 8.01
N HIS A 169 9.37 3.92 8.09
CA HIS A 169 10.70 4.51 8.03
C HIS A 169 11.64 3.91 9.09
N ARG A 170 11.18 3.83 10.35
CA ARG A 170 11.93 3.16 11.42
C ARG A 170 12.08 1.66 11.20
N ALA A 171 11.02 0.97 10.77
CA ALA A 171 11.08 -0.47 10.53
C ALA A 171 12.11 -0.83 9.45
N LEU A 172 12.27 0.00 8.42
CA LEU A 172 13.27 -0.18 7.38
C LEU A 172 14.70 -0.10 7.93
N SER A 173 15.00 0.87 8.79
CA SER A 173 16.34 0.97 9.38
C SER A 173 16.66 -0.22 10.29
N GLN A 174 15.70 -0.65 11.11
CA GLN A 174 15.87 -1.83 11.97
C GLN A 174 16.06 -3.11 11.14
N PHE A 175 15.23 -3.32 10.12
CA PHE A 175 15.38 -4.46 9.22
C PHE A 175 16.77 -4.50 8.57
N MET A 176 17.26 -3.35 8.10
CA MET A 176 18.58 -3.24 7.48
C MET A 176 19.72 -3.59 8.44
N LEU A 177 19.68 -3.07 9.67
CA LEU A 177 20.65 -3.40 10.72
C LEU A 177 20.60 -4.89 11.08
N ASP A 178 19.42 -5.41 11.40
CA ASP A 178 19.21 -6.83 11.74
C ASP A 178 19.71 -7.73 10.61
N PHE A 179 19.42 -7.39 9.36
CA PHE A 179 19.82 -8.17 8.20
C PHE A 179 21.35 -8.24 8.09
N HIS A 180 22.06 -7.12 8.25
CA HIS A 180 23.51 -7.09 8.12
C HIS A 180 24.24 -7.69 9.32
N THR A 181 23.71 -7.53 10.53
CA THR A 181 24.30 -8.07 11.76
C THR A 181 24.08 -9.57 11.93
N THR A 182 22.90 -10.07 11.54
CA THR A 182 22.55 -11.49 11.74
C THR A 182 22.86 -12.37 10.54
N GLN A 183 22.92 -11.83 9.31
CA GLN A 183 23.13 -12.62 8.10
C GLN A 183 24.48 -12.38 7.42
N HIS A 184 25.12 -11.22 7.62
CA HIS A 184 26.34 -10.82 6.92
C HIS A 184 27.52 -10.50 7.85
N ASP A 185 27.41 -10.84 9.14
CA ASP A 185 28.47 -10.73 10.15
C ASP A 185 29.02 -9.30 10.39
N TYR A 186 28.25 -8.26 10.03
CA TYR A 186 28.64 -6.89 10.36
C TYR A 186 28.43 -6.60 11.84
N ILE A 187 29.37 -5.87 12.44
CA ILE A 187 29.26 -5.40 13.82
C ILE A 187 28.51 -4.07 13.81
N GLU A 188 27.34 -4.03 14.46
CA GLU A 188 26.61 -2.78 14.66
C GLU A 188 27.40 -1.83 15.55
N THR A 189 27.57 -0.60 15.09
CA THR A 189 28.39 0.42 15.72
C THR A 189 27.64 1.75 15.77
N HIS A 190 27.37 2.25 16.97
CA HIS A 190 26.85 3.60 17.15
C HIS A 190 28.01 4.62 17.08
N VAL A 191 27.85 5.68 16.29
CA VAL A 191 28.91 6.67 16.01
C VAL A 191 28.46 8.12 16.25
N PRO A 192 29.39 9.05 16.54
CA PRO A 192 29.07 10.47 16.65
C PRO A 192 28.60 11.08 15.32
N TYR A 193 27.62 11.98 15.37
CA TYR A 193 27.13 12.71 14.19
C TYR A 193 27.90 14.01 13.92
N LEU A 194 28.73 14.41 14.88
CA LEU A 194 29.64 15.55 14.78
C LEU A 194 31.07 15.04 14.74
N VAL A 195 31.82 15.46 13.73
CA VAL A 195 33.21 15.06 13.52
C VAL A 195 34.09 16.29 13.33
N ASN A 196 35.38 16.15 13.65
CA ASN A 196 36.35 17.22 13.45
C ASN A 196 36.81 17.28 11.98
N TYR A 197 37.56 18.35 11.65
CA TYR A 197 38.13 18.57 10.32
C TYR A 197 38.96 17.39 9.82
N ASP A 198 39.82 16.82 10.68
CA ASP A 198 40.71 15.76 10.26
C ASP A 198 39.99 14.48 9.86
N SER A 199 38.85 14.16 10.49
CA SER A 199 38.07 12.99 10.13
C SER A 199 37.52 13.12 8.71
N LEU A 200 36.95 14.28 8.38
CA LEU A 200 36.48 14.58 7.02
C LEU A 200 37.61 14.65 5.99
N TYR A 201 38.79 15.10 6.43
CA TYR A 201 39.98 15.05 5.60
C TYR A 201 40.44 13.60 5.34
N GLY A 202 40.37 12.75 6.36
CA GLY A 202 40.75 11.33 6.30
C GLY A 202 39.96 10.54 5.26
N THR A 203 38.64 10.73 5.21
CA THR A 203 37.76 10.05 4.25
C THR A 203 37.59 10.77 2.92
N GLY A 204 38.21 11.95 2.75
CA GLY A 204 38.31 12.64 1.47
C GLY A 204 37.22 13.67 1.16
N GLN A 205 36.29 13.92 2.10
CA GLN A 205 35.30 14.99 1.99
C GLN A 205 36.00 16.36 1.92
N LEU A 206 37.06 16.54 2.72
CA LEU A 206 37.86 17.76 2.67
C LEU A 206 39.18 17.55 1.91
N PRO A 207 39.64 18.56 1.15
CA PRO A 207 39.06 19.91 1.01
C PRO A 207 37.99 20.06 -0.10
N LYS A 208 37.76 19.04 -0.94
CA LYS A 208 37.00 19.17 -2.20
C LYS A 208 35.51 19.46 -2.04
N PHE A 209 34.87 18.92 -1.01
CA PHE A 209 33.41 18.93 -0.85
C PHE A 209 32.99 19.78 0.34
N SER A 210 33.75 20.84 0.67
CA SER A 210 33.42 21.72 1.79
C SER A 210 32.03 22.34 1.66
N ASP A 211 31.63 22.70 0.44
CA ASP A 211 30.33 23.33 0.18
C ASP A 211 29.15 22.40 0.44
N ASP A 212 29.37 21.07 0.44
CA ASP A 212 28.33 20.05 0.66
C ASP A 212 28.10 19.71 2.15
N LEU A 213 28.87 20.31 3.07
CA LEU A 213 28.85 20.02 4.50
C LEU A 213 28.10 21.08 5.31
N PHE A 214 27.42 20.64 6.37
CA PHE A 214 26.89 21.55 7.39
C PHE A 214 27.94 21.77 8.48
N HIS A 215 28.30 23.04 8.70
CA HIS A 215 29.26 23.47 9.72
C HIS A 215 28.51 23.90 10.98
N VAL A 216 28.97 23.44 12.15
CA VAL A 216 28.44 23.91 13.43
C VAL A 216 29.16 25.19 13.81
N ASN A 217 28.39 26.28 13.96
CA ASN A 217 28.94 27.56 14.36
C ASN A 217 29.28 27.53 15.86
N THR A 218 30.57 27.33 16.18
CA THR A 218 31.10 27.50 17.54
C THR A 218 32.07 28.69 17.54
N ALA A 219 32.49 29.16 18.72
CA ALA A 219 33.51 30.22 18.84
C ALA A 219 34.78 29.90 18.02
N ASP A 220 35.06 28.62 17.82
CA ASP A 220 35.97 28.11 16.78
C ASP A 220 35.15 27.59 15.59
N LYS A 221 35.03 28.40 14.53
CA LYS A 221 34.18 28.13 13.35
C LYS A 221 34.54 26.83 12.59
N LYS A 222 35.65 26.15 12.92
CA LYS A 222 36.10 24.91 12.25
C LYS A 222 36.10 23.67 13.14
N LYS A 223 35.56 23.76 14.36
CA LYS A 223 35.69 22.68 15.35
C LYS A 223 34.94 21.41 14.97
N TYR A 224 33.67 21.53 14.57
CA TYR A 224 32.81 20.38 14.27
C TYR A 224 31.92 20.59 13.04
N MET A 225 31.70 19.50 12.32
CA MET A 225 30.82 19.42 11.17
C MET A 225 29.89 18.21 11.31
N LEU A 226 28.68 18.32 10.77
CA LEU A 226 27.76 17.19 10.72
C LEU A 226 28.20 16.18 9.66
N ILE A 227 28.03 14.89 9.96
CA ILE A 227 28.43 13.82 9.04
C ILE A 227 27.50 13.77 7.80
N PRO A 228 28.06 13.70 6.58
CA PRO A 228 27.26 13.45 5.37
C PRO A 228 26.96 11.95 5.15
N THR A 229 27.60 11.08 5.96
CA THR A 229 27.47 9.62 5.97
C THR A 229 28.21 9.04 7.18
N ALA A 230 27.75 7.90 7.72
CA ALA A 230 28.47 7.14 8.75
C ALA A 230 29.83 6.60 8.30
N GLU A 231 30.10 6.54 6.98
CA GLU A 231 31.43 6.20 6.44
C GLU A 231 32.53 7.06 7.09
N VAL A 232 32.27 8.35 7.32
CA VAL A 232 33.24 9.28 7.90
C VAL A 232 33.70 8.83 9.30
N PRO A 233 32.82 8.72 10.31
CA PRO A 233 33.24 8.29 11.63
C PRO A 233 33.67 6.81 11.67
N LEU A 234 32.99 5.90 10.97
CA LEU A 234 33.33 4.46 11.01
C LEU A 234 34.73 4.18 10.49
N THR A 235 35.11 4.79 9.36
CA THR A 235 36.43 4.58 8.76
C THR A 235 37.54 5.22 9.59
N ASN A 236 37.25 6.35 10.24
CA ASN A 236 38.19 7.06 11.10
C ASN A 236 38.39 6.43 12.49
N LEU A 237 37.64 5.39 12.87
CA LEU A 237 37.92 4.62 14.09
C LEU A 237 39.36 4.08 14.09
N PHE A 238 39.91 3.82 12.90
CA PHE A 238 41.24 3.24 12.71
C PHE A 238 42.32 4.29 12.35
N LYS A 239 42.03 5.58 12.53
CA LYS A 239 42.97 6.65 12.17
C LYS A 239 44.24 6.54 13.03
N ASN A 240 45.40 6.59 12.37
CA ASN A 240 46.74 6.42 12.95
C ASN A 240 47.01 5.04 13.59
N GLU A 241 46.18 4.03 13.35
CA GLU A 241 46.38 2.69 13.92
C GLU A 241 47.26 1.78 13.05
N ILE A 242 47.85 0.77 13.69
CA ILE A 242 48.50 -0.38 13.06
C ILE A 242 47.73 -1.63 13.49
N LEU A 243 46.92 -2.16 12.58
CA LEU A 243 46.04 -3.30 12.81
C LEU A 243 46.81 -4.62 12.73
N ASP A 244 46.41 -5.59 13.56
CA ASP A 244 46.86 -6.97 13.45
C ASP A 244 46.10 -7.67 12.31
N GLU A 245 46.83 -8.34 11.44
CA GLU A 245 46.30 -9.05 10.27
C GLU A 245 45.16 -10.01 10.62
N LYS A 246 45.20 -10.64 11.80
CA LYS A 246 44.19 -11.63 12.24
C LYS A 246 42.79 -11.05 12.47
N TYR A 247 42.67 -9.73 12.62
CA TYR A 247 41.39 -9.06 12.83
C TYR A 247 40.79 -8.54 11.51
N LEU A 248 41.47 -8.71 10.37
CA LEU A 248 40.94 -8.35 9.06
C LEU A 248 40.22 -9.56 8.43
N PRO A 249 39.07 -9.36 7.74
CA PRO A 249 38.40 -8.09 7.51
C PRO A 249 37.62 -7.60 8.74
N ILE A 250 37.67 -6.29 9.01
CA ILE A 250 36.77 -5.65 9.98
C ILE A 250 35.55 -5.14 9.23
N MET A 251 34.35 -5.57 9.64
CA MET A 251 33.09 -5.24 8.98
C MET A 251 32.17 -4.52 9.96
N LEU A 252 31.91 -3.23 9.73
CA LEU A 252 31.11 -2.37 10.61
C LEU A 252 29.86 -1.88 9.90
N THR A 253 28.75 -1.81 10.63
CA THR A 253 27.52 -1.16 10.15
C THR A 253 26.99 -0.14 11.14
N ALA A 254 26.40 0.94 10.66
CA ALA A 254 25.78 1.96 11.51
C ALA A 254 24.54 2.56 10.85
N TYR A 255 23.50 2.77 11.66
CA TYR A 255 22.37 3.62 11.32
C TYR A 255 22.63 5.04 11.83
N THR A 256 22.62 6.03 10.93
CA THR A 256 22.81 7.44 11.30
C THR A 256 21.95 8.38 10.46
N PRO A 257 21.49 9.50 11.04
CA PRO A 257 21.07 10.65 10.23
C PRO A 257 22.29 11.23 9.50
N CYS A 258 22.12 11.49 8.22
CA CYS A 258 23.13 12.04 7.33
C CYS A 258 22.73 13.46 6.89
N PHE A 259 23.69 14.39 6.88
CA PHE A 259 23.45 15.80 6.61
C PHE A 259 24.22 16.30 5.39
N ARG A 260 23.53 16.87 4.40
CA ARG A 260 24.14 17.40 3.17
C ARG A 260 23.52 18.75 2.79
N SER A 261 24.35 19.76 2.54
CA SER A 261 23.85 21.09 2.14
C SER A 261 23.27 21.07 0.72
N GLU A 262 23.68 20.10 -0.12
CA GLU A 262 23.28 19.96 -1.52
C GLU A 262 23.61 21.22 -2.37
N GLY A 263 24.60 22.02 -1.94
CA GLY A 263 24.99 23.30 -2.56
C GLY A 263 25.47 23.16 -4.00
N SER A 264 26.09 22.03 -4.33
CA SER A 264 26.62 21.72 -5.68
C SER A 264 25.56 21.31 -6.72
N SER A 265 24.27 21.32 -6.37
CA SER A 265 23.21 20.63 -7.14
C SER A 265 22.05 21.48 -7.65
N TYR A 266 22.26 22.79 -7.80
CA TYR A 266 21.26 23.70 -8.35
C TYR A 266 20.74 23.20 -9.71
N GLY A 267 19.44 22.87 -9.80
CA GLY A 267 18.76 22.46 -11.03
C GLY A 267 18.62 20.96 -11.36
N ARG A 268 19.07 20.01 -10.52
CA ARG A 268 18.82 18.55 -10.73
C ARG A 268 17.47 18.08 -10.14
N ASP A 269 16.98 16.87 -10.44
CA ASP A 269 15.70 16.33 -9.92
C ASP A 269 15.59 16.50 -8.38
N ASN A 270 14.69 17.38 -7.93
CA ASN A 270 14.78 18.09 -6.63
C ASN A 270 13.57 17.91 -5.70
N LYS A 271 12.69 16.94 -5.92
CA LYS A 271 11.41 16.84 -5.19
C LYS A 271 11.29 15.56 -4.37
N GLY A 272 10.68 15.69 -3.19
CA GLY A 272 10.30 14.58 -2.32
C GLY A 272 11.46 13.99 -1.51
N LEU A 273 11.40 12.69 -1.23
CA LEU A 273 12.32 11.97 -0.32
C LEU A 273 13.67 11.60 -0.96
N ILE A 274 13.86 11.88 -2.26
CA ILE A 274 15.07 11.48 -3.00
C ILE A 274 16.29 12.32 -2.61
N ARG A 275 16.08 13.60 -2.32
CA ARG A 275 17.15 14.58 -2.03
C ARG A 275 16.70 15.51 -0.90
N LEU A 276 17.17 15.23 0.31
CA LEU A 276 16.89 15.99 1.52
C LEU A 276 18.20 16.48 2.14
N HIS A 277 18.12 17.57 2.91
CA HIS A 277 19.26 18.03 3.72
C HIS A 277 19.59 17.06 4.85
N GLN A 278 18.57 16.37 5.37
CA GLN A 278 18.68 15.34 6.38
C GLN A 278 17.97 14.08 5.88
N PHE A 279 18.66 12.95 5.92
CA PHE A 279 18.09 11.64 5.61
C PHE A 279 18.81 10.55 6.40
N ASP A 280 18.12 9.46 6.70
CA ASP A 280 18.72 8.36 7.42
C ASP A 280 19.33 7.32 6.47
N LYS A 281 20.43 6.71 6.92
CA LYS A 281 21.12 5.66 6.17
C LYS A 281 21.70 4.63 7.11
N VAL A 282 21.58 3.36 6.71
CA VAL A 282 22.41 2.27 7.24
C VAL A 282 23.61 2.13 6.31
N GLU A 283 24.81 2.32 6.85
CA GLU A 283 26.07 2.24 6.11
C GLU A 283 26.80 0.94 6.45
N LEU A 284 27.55 0.42 5.49
CA LEU A 284 28.48 -0.69 5.61
C LEU A 284 29.89 -0.17 5.34
N VAL A 285 30.83 -0.49 6.22
CA VAL A 285 32.26 -0.17 6.06
C VAL A 285 33.07 -1.44 6.27
N GLN A 286 34.04 -1.66 5.39
CA GLN A 286 35.01 -2.74 5.55
C GLN A 286 36.44 -2.22 5.52
N ILE A 287 37.27 -2.77 6.41
CA ILE A 287 38.72 -2.59 6.41
C ILE A 287 39.36 -3.94 6.12
N VAL A 288 40.12 -4.03 5.03
CA VAL A 288 40.57 -5.31 4.48
C VAL A 288 42.03 -5.29 4.05
N GLN A 289 42.59 -6.49 3.85
CA GLN A 289 43.89 -6.64 3.20
C GLN A 289 43.77 -6.27 1.71
N PRO A 290 44.78 -5.59 1.11
CA PRO A 290 44.76 -5.20 -0.31
C PRO A 290 44.39 -6.34 -1.27
N GLU A 291 44.91 -7.54 -1.01
CA GLU A 291 44.75 -8.73 -1.84
C GLU A 291 43.29 -9.25 -1.87
N LEU A 292 42.56 -9.02 -0.77
CA LEU A 292 41.16 -9.45 -0.62
C LEU A 292 40.18 -8.38 -1.10
N SER A 293 40.63 -7.16 -1.33
CA SER A 293 39.75 -6.01 -1.64
C SER A 293 38.92 -6.17 -2.91
N MET A 294 39.37 -6.98 -3.88
CA MET A 294 38.60 -7.33 -5.08
C MET A 294 37.76 -8.60 -4.90
N GLN A 295 38.04 -9.42 -3.89
CA GLN A 295 37.26 -10.62 -3.54
C GLN A 295 36.06 -10.28 -2.65
N VAL A 296 36.09 -9.13 -1.98
CA VAL A 296 34.95 -8.57 -1.25
C VAL A 296 33.94 -7.96 -2.24
N TRP A 297 33.16 -8.82 -2.90
CA TRP A 297 32.02 -8.41 -3.71
C TRP A 297 30.95 -9.50 -3.71
N PHE A 298 29.83 -9.26 -3.02
CA PHE A 298 28.70 -10.19 -3.02
C PHE A 298 27.81 -10.00 -4.27
N PRO A 299 27.67 -11.00 -5.18
CA PRO A 299 27.36 -10.76 -6.59
C PRO A 299 25.87 -10.61 -6.97
N SER A 300 24.94 -10.24 -6.08
CA SER A 300 23.51 -10.63 -6.26
C SER A 300 22.50 -9.64 -6.92
N GLN A 301 22.68 -8.31 -7.04
CA GLN A 301 21.48 -7.43 -6.91
C GLN A 301 21.00 -6.46 -8.05
N LYS A 302 21.45 -6.60 -9.30
CA LYS A 302 20.55 -6.50 -10.46
C LYS A 302 19.46 -5.31 -10.60
N LYS A 303 19.88 -4.01 -10.72
CA LYS A 303 19.31 -2.69 -11.28
C LYS A 303 18.68 -1.53 -10.42
N TYR A 304 18.87 -0.30 -11.00
CA TYR A 304 18.18 1.03 -11.00
C TYR A 304 18.54 2.12 -9.95
N ARG A 305 18.21 3.41 -10.26
CA ARG A 305 18.67 4.71 -9.66
C ARG A 305 19.26 4.61 -8.26
N GLU A 306 20.39 5.29 -8.00
CA GLU A 306 21.21 5.17 -6.78
C GLU A 306 20.39 5.20 -5.46
N ILE A 307 19.92 4.03 -5.04
CA ILE A 307 19.40 3.75 -3.69
C ILE A 307 20.58 3.36 -2.78
N SER A 308 21.66 2.86 -3.39
CA SER A 308 22.94 2.55 -2.77
C SER A 308 24.09 2.81 -3.75
N SER A 309 25.23 3.20 -3.20
CA SER A 309 26.54 3.18 -3.84
C SER A 309 27.47 2.32 -2.99
N CYS A 310 28.28 1.50 -3.65
CA CYS A 310 29.32 0.69 -3.03
C CYS A 310 30.65 0.98 -3.74
N SER A 311 31.68 1.32 -2.96
CA SER A 311 32.97 1.79 -3.47
C SER A 311 34.12 1.06 -2.79
N ASN A 312 35.09 0.61 -3.58
CA ASN A 312 36.41 0.22 -3.09
C ASN A 312 37.34 1.44 -3.17
N MET A 313 37.70 1.99 -2.02
CA MET A 313 38.54 3.18 -1.93
C MET A 313 40.04 2.84 -1.93
N THR A 314 40.37 1.55 -2.08
CA THR A 314 41.73 1.01 -1.95
C THR A 314 42.41 1.62 -0.72
N ASP A 315 43.64 2.07 -0.85
CA ASP A 315 44.42 2.70 0.21
C ASP A 315 44.30 4.24 0.22
N PHE A 316 43.35 4.83 -0.54
CA PHE A 316 43.19 6.29 -0.64
C PHE A 316 42.89 6.92 0.72
N GLN A 317 41.89 6.40 1.42
CA GLN A 317 41.52 6.87 2.76
C GLN A 317 42.54 6.42 3.79
N ALA A 318 43.01 5.17 3.71
CA ALA A 318 44.03 4.63 4.61
C ALA A 318 45.33 5.47 4.61
N ARG A 319 45.77 5.99 3.45
CA ARG A 319 46.92 6.90 3.36
C ARG A 319 46.70 8.22 4.09
N ARG A 320 45.51 8.83 3.96
CA ARG A 320 45.16 10.10 4.63
C ARG A 320 45.06 9.93 6.14
N MET A 321 44.48 8.81 6.56
CA MET A 321 44.31 8.45 7.97
C MET A 321 45.56 7.82 8.60
N LYS A 322 46.56 7.44 7.79
CA LYS A 322 47.75 6.68 8.19
C LYS A 322 47.46 5.30 8.81
N THR A 323 46.31 4.72 8.45
CA THR A 323 45.87 3.39 8.91
C THR A 323 46.63 2.31 8.18
N ARG A 324 47.32 1.46 8.93
CA ARG A 324 48.19 0.40 8.40
C ARG A 324 47.87 -0.92 9.06
N TYR A 325 48.38 -2.01 8.51
CA TYR A 325 48.40 -3.32 9.15
C TYR A 325 49.79 -3.94 9.05
N ARG A 326 50.05 -4.93 9.89
CA ARG A 326 51.32 -5.68 9.87
C ARG A 326 51.05 -7.15 9.61
N LYS A 327 51.69 -7.71 8.58
CA LYS A 327 51.71 -9.15 8.34
C LYS A 327 52.65 -9.84 9.33
N LYS A 328 52.27 -11.00 9.84
CA LYS A 328 53.03 -11.71 10.90
C LYS A 328 54.52 -11.93 10.59
N LEU A 329 54.87 -12.07 9.31
CA LEU A 329 56.22 -12.42 8.84
C LEU A 329 57.00 -11.24 8.22
N GLU A 330 56.42 -10.04 8.20
CA GLU A 330 57.03 -8.88 7.53
C GLU A 330 57.38 -7.75 8.51
N LYS A 331 58.57 -7.13 8.31
CA LYS A 331 59.02 -5.99 9.11
C LYS A 331 58.30 -4.68 8.77
N ASN A 332 57.75 -4.57 7.56
CA ASN A 332 57.14 -3.33 7.07
C ASN A 332 55.63 -3.31 7.32
N ASN A 333 55.10 -2.14 7.68
CA ASN A 333 53.66 -1.94 7.79
C ASN A 333 53.10 -1.57 6.41
N HIS A 334 51.94 -2.12 6.06
CA HIS A 334 51.26 -1.91 4.79
C HIS A 334 49.99 -1.10 4.99
N PHE A 335 49.54 -0.36 3.99
CA PHE A 335 48.22 0.28 4.06
C PHE A 335 47.12 -0.76 3.86
N VAL A 336 46.07 -0.67 4.67
CA VAL A 336 44.83 -1.42 4.44
C VAL A 336 44.08 -0.85 3.25
N HIS A 337 43.13 -1.63 2.71
CA HIS A 337 42.11 -1.11 1.82
C HIS A 337 40.82 -0.82 2.60
N THR A 338 40.11 0.24 2.22
CA THR A 338 38.81 0.60 2.80
C THR A 338 37.71 0.49 1.75
N LEU A 339 36.58 -0.07 2.15
CA LEU A 339 35.38 -0.17 1.32
C LEU A 339 34.20 0.41 2.08
N ASN A 340 33.26 0.99 1.36
CA ASN A 340 31.99 1.43 1.91
C ASN A 340 30.83 1.11 0.96
N GLY A 341 29.65 0.95 1.55
CA GLY A 341 28.42 0.66 0.81
C GLY A 341 27.19 1.10 1.57
N SER A 342 26.17 1.62 0.89
CA SER A 342 24.88 1.88 1.55
C SER A 342 24.09 0.57 1.67
N GLY A 343 23.53 0.30 2.84
CA GLY A 343 22.70 -0.87 3.11
C GLY A 343 21.40 -0.57 3.86
N LEU A 344 20.60 0.46 3.57
CA LEU A 344 20.49 1.36 2.40
C LEU A 344 20.16 2.79 2.90
N ALA A 345 19.98 3.75 1.97
CA ALA A 345 19.40 5.05 2.31
C ALA A 345 17.89 4.94 2.56
N VAL A 346 17.48 5.07 3.83
CA VAL A 346 16.12 4.74 4.32
C VAL A 346 15.03 5.55 3.63
N GLY A 347 15.22 6.86 3.48
CA GLY A 347 14.25 7.74 2.82
C GLY A 347 14.01 7.40 1.34
N ARG A 348 15.07 7.03 0.60
CA ARG A 348 14.97 6.59 -0.79
C ARG A 348 14.30 5.23 -0.91
N THR A 349 14.61 4.30 0.00
CA THR A 349 13.94 3.00 0.07
C THR A 349 12.44 3.15 0.38
N LEU A 350 12.08 4.07 1.29
CA LEU A 350 10.68 4.39 1.57
C LEU A 350 9.96 4.89 0.32
N ALA A 351 10.55 5.84 -0.43
CA ALA A 351 9.96 6.32 -1.69
C ALA A 351 9.74 5.19 -2.70
N ALA A 352 10.73 4.30 -2.84
CA ALA A 352 10.62 3.14 -3.72
C ALA A 352 9.48 2.20 -3.29
N ILE A 353 9.30 1.97 -1.99
CA ILE A 353 8.20 1.15 -1.47
C ILE A 353 6.85 1.81 -1.74
N LEU A 354 6.72 3.11 -1.47
CA LEU A 354 5.49 3.88 -1.76
C LEU A 354 5.07 3.71 -3.22
N GLU A 355 5.97 3.96 -4.16
CA GLU A 355 5.65 3.91 -5.58
C GLU A 355 5.47 2.48 -6.11
N ASN A 356 6.21 1.49 -5.59
CA ASN A 356 6.13 0.12 -6.09
C ASN A 356 4.99 -0.70 -5.48
N TYR A 357 4.45 -0.32 -4.33
CA TYR A 357 3.40 -1.09 -3.65
C TYR A 357 2.03 -0.41 -3.67
N GLN A 358 1.91 0.77 -4.30
CA GLN A 358 0.63 1.45 -4.50
C GLN A 358 -0.41 0.56 -5.20
N GLN A 359 -1.67 0.71 -4.78
CA GLN A 359 -2.86 0.18 -5.41
C GLN A 359 -3.70 1.32 -5.99
N GLU A 360 -4.61 1.03 -6.92
CA GLU A 360 -5.49 2.02 -7.56
C GLU A 360 -6.32 2.82 -6.52
N ASP A 361 -6.76 2.14 -5.46
CA ASP A 361 -7.54 2.73 -4.36
C ASP A 361 -6.70 3.50 -3.32
N GLY A 362 -5.39 3.63 -3.56
CA GLY A 362 -4.46 4.34 -2.68
C GLY A 362 -3.96 3.53 -1.48
N ARG A 363 -4.32 2.24 -1.36
CA ARG A 363 -3.72 1.36 -0.35
C ARG A 363 -2.26 1.04 -0.68
N MET A 364 -1.47 0.85 0.38
CA MET A 364 -0.06 0.47 0.32
C MET A 364 0.17 -1.05 0.31
N MET A 365 -0.81 -1.84 0.76
CA MET A 365 -0.81 -3.30 0.74
C MET A 365 -2.25 -3.81 0.65
N ASN A 366 -2.45 -4.96 0.00
CA ASN A 366 -3.72 -5.66 0.02
C ASN A 366 -4.02 -6.16 1.44
N SER A 367 -4.93 -5.50 2.15
CA SER A 367 -5.58 -6.11 3.30
C SER A 367 -6.61 -7.11 2.80
N ILE A 368 -6.33 -8.39 3.03
CA ILE A 368 -7.23 -9.48 2.66
C ILE A 368 -8.28 -9.63 3.78
N TYR A 369 -9.55 -9.53 3.42
CA TYR A 369 -10.68 -9.89 4.26
C TYR A 369 -11.14 -11.30 3.87
N ASN A 370 -11.03 -12.23 4.80
CA ASN A 370 -11.33 -13.64 4.54
C ASN A 370 -12.74 -13.99 5.01
N PHE A 371 -13.67 -14.18 4.07
CA PHE A 371 -15.07 -14.52 4.31
C PHE A 371 -15.33 -16.03 4.43
N SER A 372 -14.29 -16.85 4.62
CA SER A 372 -14.39 -18.29 4.81
C SER A 372 -15.37 -18.66 5.92
N ALA A 373 -16.20 -19.66 5.67
CA ALA A 373 -17.12 -20.19 6.69
C ALA A 373 -16.45 -21.06 7.76
N GLY A 374 -15.15 -21.30 7.63
CA GLY A 374 -14.35 -22.11 8.53
C GLY A 374 -13.17 -22.76 7.79
N PRO A 375 -11.91 -22.59 8.23
CA PRO A 375 -11.46 -21.72 9.32
C PRO A 375 -11.71 -20.24 9.04
N ALA A 376 -12.26 -19.53 10.03
CA ALA A 376 -12.56 -18.10 9.98
C ALA A 376 -11.34 -17.24 10.34
N MET A 377 -11.49 -15.91 10.19
CA MET A 377 -10.49 -14.96 10.64
C MET A 377 -10.25 -15.07 12.15
N ILE A 378 -8.98 -15.03 12.54
CA ILE A 378 -8.54 -14.90 13.94
C ILE A 378 -8.21 -13.43 14.19
N PRO A 379 -8.52 -12.87 15.39
CA PRO A 379 -8.18 -11.49 15.71
C PRO A 379 -6.70 -11.19 15.48
N LYS A 380 -6.39 -10.06 14.85
CA LYS A 380 -5.00 -9.69 14.49
C LYS A 380 -4.10 -9.62 15.73
N ASP A 381 -4.61 -9.16 16.87
CA ASP A 381 -3.81 -9.05 18.10
C ASP A 381 -3.51 -10.42 18.72
N VAL A 382 -4.45 -11.37 18.60
CA VAL A 382 -4.22 -12.78 18.97
C VAL A 382 -3.13 -13.39 18.09
N LEU A 383 -3.19 -13.18 16.77
CA LEU A 383 -2.15 -13.66 15.84
C LEU A 383 -0.77 -13.06 16.13
N LYS A 384 -0.68 -11.75 16.41
CA LYS A 384 0.59 -11.10 16.79
C LYS A 384 1.17 -11.70 18.06
N LYS A 385 0.35 -11.96 19.07
CA LYS A 385 0.80 -12.58 20.32
C LYS A 385 1.30 -14.00 20.07
N ALA A 386 0.52 -14.81 19.37
CA ALA A 386 0.91 -16.17 19.01
C ALA A 386 2.21 -16.21 18.17
N GLN A 387 2.39 -15.28 17.24
CA GLN A 387 3.63 -15.15 16.45
C GLN A 387 4.85 -14.90 17.34
N LYS A 388 4.71 -14.02 18.34
CA LYS A 388 5.79 -13.68 19.28
C LYS A 388 6.17 -14.87 20.16
N GLU A 389 5.17 -15.63 20.58
CA GLU A 389 5.31 -16.78 21.48
C GLU A 389 5.65 -18.09 20.74
N LEU A 390 5.59 -18.12 19.41
CA LEU A 390 5.67 -19.36 18.64
C LEU A 390 6.98 -20.12 18.83
N LYS A 391 8.11 -19.42 18.89
CA LYS A 391 9.45 -20.03 19.04
C LYS A 391 9.91 -20.16 20.49
N ASN A 392 9.34 -19.36 21.38
CA ASN A 392 9.75 -19.31 22.78
C ASN A 392 8.54 -18.92 23.62
N TRP A 393 7.73 -19.93 23.95
CA TRP A 393 6.55 -19.72 24.77
C TRP A 393 6.94 -19.60 26.23
N ASN A 394 6.54 -18.51 26.89
CA ASN A 394 6.82 -18.24 28.30
C ASN A 394 8.31 -18.39 28.72
N ASN A 395 9.24 -18.04 27.84
CA ASN A 395 10.69 -18.15 28.06
C ASN A 395 11.21 -19.59 28.30
N LEU A 396 10.47 -20.61 27.86
CA LEU A 396 10.88 -22.01 28.00
C LEU A 396 11.86 -22.49 26.91
N GLY A 397 12.17 -21.65 25.92
CA GLY A 397 13.07 -21.99 24.81
C GLY A 397 12.46 -22.92 23.76
N CYS A 398 11.16 -23.24 23.86
CA CYS A 398 10.44 -24.09 22.91
C CYS A 398 9.02 -23.55 22.62
N SER A 399 8.39 -24.09 21.58
CA SER A 399 7.02 -23.74 21.21
C SER A 399 5.98 -24.34 22.15
N VAL A 400 4.82 -23.68 22.29
CA VAL A 400 3.62 -24.30 22.91
C VAL A 400 3.20 -25.59 22.20
N MET A 401 3.60 -25.77 20.93
CA MET A 401 3.36 -26.99 20.16
C MET A 401 4.20 -28.19 20.63
N GLU A 402 5.34 -27.94 21.25
CA GLU A 402 6.32 -28.95 21.67
C GLU A 402 6.12 -29.37 23.14
N ILE A 403 5.30 -28.63 23.87
CA ILE A 403 5.06 -28.86 25.29
C ILE A 403 3.99 -29.92 25.48
N SER A 404 4.30 -30.90 26.33
CA SER A 404 3.37 -31.95 26.70
C SER A 404 2.17 -31.37 27.43
N HIS A 405 0.97 -31.84 27.08
CA HIS A 405 -0.29 -31.51 27.75
C HIS A 405 -0.32 -31.93 29.24
N ARG A 406 0.66 -32.74 29.68
CA ARG A 406 0.82 -33.19 31.07
C ARG A 406 1.63 -32.21 31.95
N THR A 407 2.22 -31.19 31.37
CA THR A 407 3.03 -30.19 32.10
C THR A 407 2.15 -29.22 32.89
N LYS A 408 2.66 -28.66 33.99
CA LYS A 408 1.91 -27.71 34.83
C LYS A 408 1.54 -26.45 34.03
N GLU A 409 2.44 -26.02 33.16
CA GLU A 409 2.31 -24.86 32.30
C GLU A 409 1.14 -25.01 31.34
N PHE A 410 0.99 -26.16 30.69
CA PHE A 410 -0.11 -26.38 29.75
C PHE A 410 -1.45 -26.62 30.47
N HIS A 411 -1.45 -27.28 31.64
CA HIS A 411 -2.66 -27.40 32.47
C HIS A 411 -3.25 -26.03 32.84
N GLN A 412 -2.39 -25.04 33.11
CA GLN A 412 -2.82 -23.67 33.38
C GLN A 412 -3.54 -23.05 32.17
N VAL A 413 -3.03 -23.25 30.95
CA VAL A 413 -3.69 -22.78 29.71
C VAL A 413 -5.08 -23.38 29.57
N ILE A 414 -5.23 -24.67 29.85
CA ILE A 414 -6.50 -25.38 29.77
C ILE A 414 -7.49 -24.82 30.78
N LYS A 415 -7.06 -24.70 32.05
CA LYS A 415 -7.90 -24.20 33.14
C LYS A 415 -8.39 -22.80 32.86
N GLU A 416 -7.49 -21.89 32.48
CA GLU A 416 -7.84 -20.50 32.14
C GLU A 416 -8.78 -20.44 30.93
N ALA A 417 -8.58 -21.28 29.91
CA ALA A 417 -9.47 -21.32 28.76
C ALA A 417 -10.89 -21.83 29.10
N GLU A 418 -11.01 -22.83 30.00
CA GLU A 418 -12.32 -23.27 30.51
C GLU A 418 -12.98 -22.15 31.34
N GLU A 419 -12.24 -21.52 32.25
CA GLU A 419 -12.73 -20.42 33.10
C GLU A 419 -13.20 -19.22 32.27
N ASP A 420 -12.38 -18.73 31.34
CA ASP A 420 -12.73 -17.62 30.45
C ASP A 420 -13.98 -17.94 29.61
N LEU A 421 -14.14 -19.18 29.15
CA LEU A 421 -15.33 -19.61 28.43
C LEU A 421 -16.57 -19.64 29.33
N ARG A 422 -16.43 -20.15 30.56
CA ARG A 422 -17.50 -20.16 31.56
C ARG A 422 -17.97 -18.74 31.87
N ASP A 423 -17.04 -17.81 32.06
CA ASP A 423 -17.33 -16.39 32.27
C ASP A 423 -18.08 -15.77 31.09
N LEU A 424 -17.59 -16.00 29.86
CA LEU A 424 -18.17 -15.39 28.66
C LEU A 424 -19.62 -15.84 28.41
N LEU A 425 -19.93 -17.11 28.70
CA LEU A 425 -21.23 -17.71 28.44
C LEU A 425 -22.12 -17.86 29.68
N ASN A 426 -21.63 -17.44 30.86
CA ASN A 426 -22.28 -17.67 32.15
C ASN A 426 -22.67 -19.15 32.37
N ILE A 427 -21.72 -20.06 32.15
CA ILE A 427 -21.95 -21.51 32.25
C ILE A 427 -22.04 -21.92 33.74
N PRO A 428 -23.16 -22.47 34.22
CA PRO A 428 -23.30 -22.88 35.61
C PRO A 428 -22.41 -24.09 35.98
N ASP A 429 -22.18 -24.27 37.28
CA ASP A 429 -21.43 -25.42 37.81
C ASP A 429 -22.15 -26.76 37.63
N THR A 430 -23.47 -26.73 37.35
CA THR A 430 -24.25 -27.92 36.97
C THR A 430 -23.88 -28.46 35.59
N TYR A 431 -23.03 -27.76 34.83
CA TYR A 431 -22.53 -28.16 33.53
C TYR A 431 -21.03 -28.47 33.54
N LYS A 432 -20.61 -29.41 32.70
CA LYS A 432 -19.22 -29.66 32.36
C LYS A 432 -18.92 -29.16 30.95
N VAL A 433 -17.76 -28.52 30.80
CA VAL A 433 -17.18 -28.16 29.50
C VAL A 433 -16.18 -29.25 29.13
N LEU A 434 -16.33 -29.80 27.93
CA LEU A 434 -15.44 -30.79 27.34
C LEU A 434 -14.84 -30.24 26.04
N PHE A 435 -13.57 -30.52 25.81
CA PHE A 435 -12.82 -30.13 24.61
C PHE A 435 -12.55 -31.38 23.78
N CYS A 436 -13.47 -31.69 22.87
CA CYS A 436 -13.46 -32.89 22.07
C CYS A 436 -12.75 -32.69 20.72
N GLN A 437 -12.38 -33.79 20.07
CA GLN A 437 -11.86 -33.81 18.70
C GLN A 437 -12.91 -34.34 17.71
N GLY A 438 -12.61 -34.35 16.41
CA GLY A 438 -13.49 -34.89 15.36
C GLY A 438 -14.48 -33.88 14.75
N GLY A 439 -14.38 -32.61 15.13
CA GLY A 439 -15.27 -31.55 14.63
C GLY A 439 -16.74 -31.75 15.07
N ALA A 440 -17.62 -30.87 14.58
CA ALA A 440 -19.06 -30.99 14.80
C ALA A 440 -19.62 -32.35 14.33
N ARG A 441 -19.06 -32.92 13.24
CA ARG A 441 -19.49 -34.22 12.72
C ARG A 441 -19.25 -35.37 13.68
N GLY A 442 -18.16 -35.35 14.46
CA GLY A 442 -17.94 -36.35 15.50
C GLY A 442 -19.07 -36.36 16.54
N GLN A 443 -19.66 -35.19 16.82
CA GLN A 443 -20.79 -35.08 17.76
C GLN A 443 -22.08 -35.64 17.19
N PHE A 444 -22.27 -35.66 15.86
CA PHE A 444 -23.46 -36.27 15.25
C PHE A 444 -23.58 -37.76 15.59
N SER A 445 -22.43 -38.45 15.74
CA SER A 445 -22.36 -39.83 16.20
C SER A 445 -22.30 -39.94 17.72
N ALA A 446 -21.50 -39.10 18.39
CA ALA A 446 -21.32 -39.18 19.85
C ALA A 446 -22.63 -38.94 20.63
N ILE A 447 -23.43 -37.96 20.23
CA ILE A 447 -24.65 -37.56 20.94
C ILE A 447 -25.65 -38.72 21.08
N PRO A 448 -26.11 -39.39 20.01
CA PRO A 448 -27.04 -40.50 20.16
C PRO A 448 -26.45 -41.63 21.00
N MET A 449 -25.15 -41.94 20.85
CA MET A 449 -24.50 -42.98 21.64
C MET A 449 -24.39 -42.65 23.14
N ASN A 450 -24.43 -41.37 23.54
CA ASN A 450 -24.32 -40.94 24.93
C ASN A 450 -25.66 -40.58 25.59
N LEU A 451 -26.65 -40.10 24.82
CA LEU A 451 -27.88 -39.50 25.39
C LEU A 451 -29.14 -40.35 25.22
N LEU A 452 -29.11 -41.45 24.46
CA LEU A 452 -30.29 -42.31 24.29
C LEU A 452 -30.67 -43.03 25.59
N GLY A 453 -29.68 -43.43 26.40
CA GLY A 453 -29.90 -44.28 27.57
C GLY A 453 -30.63 -45.57 27.18
N ASN A 454 -31.78 -45.82 27.80
CA ASN A 454 -32.64 -47.00 27.50
C ASN A 454 -33.68 -46.74 26.40
N LEU A 455 -33.75 -45.51 25.86
CA LEU A 455 -34.68 -45.15 24.80
C LEU A 455 -34.07 -45.41 23.42
N SER A 456 -34.92 -45.54 22.40
CA SER A 456 -34.49 -45.85 21.03
C SER A 456 -34.81 -44.76 20.01
N ARG A 457 -35.42 -43.64 20.42
CA ARG A 457 -35.89 -42.57 19.52
C ARG A 457 -35.38 -41.20 19.93
N ALA A 458 -35.06 -40.37 18.93
CA ALA A 458 -34.72 -38.95 19.09
C ALA A 458 -35.39 -38.11 17.99
N ASP A 459 -35.71 -36.85 18.30
CA ASP A 459 -36.29 -35.92 17.33
C ASP A 459 -35.21 -34.99 16.77
N TYR A 460 -35.16 -34.84 15.44
CA TYR A 460 -34.22 -33.97 14.75
C TYR A 460 -34.96 -32.87 14.00
N ILE A 461 -34.72 -31.63 14.39
CA ILE A 461 -35.31 -30.43 13.79
C ILE A 461 -34.48 -30.03 12.58
N ASN A 462 -35.06 -30.17 11.40
CA ASN A 462 -34.37 -30.01 10.14
C ASN A 462 -34.67 -28.64 9.51
N SER A 463 -33.71 -27.72 9.65
CA SER A 463 -33.70 -26.36 9.12
C SER A 463 -32.90 -26.21 7.83
N GLY A 464 -31.88 -27.03 7.62
CA GLY A 464 -30.98 -26.93 6.48
C GLY A 464 -29.93 -28.03 6.45
N TYR A 465 -28.77 -27.73 5.88
CA TYR A 465 -27.77 -28.74 5.58
C TYR A 465 -27.19 -29.44 6.82
N TRP A 466 -26.84 -28.71 7.89
CA TRP A 466 -26.18 -29.29 9.05
C TRP A 466 -27.15 -30.08 9.92
N SER A 467 -28.36 -29.57 10.14
CA SER A 467 -29.41 -30.35 10.81
C SER A 467 -29.75 -31.64 10.05
N ASN A 468 -29.83 -31.58 8.72
CA ASN A 468 -30.08 -32.76 7.90
C ASN A 468 -28.92 -33.76 7.98
N SER A 469 -27.68 -33.26 8.00
CA SER A 469 -26.49 -34.11 8.14
C SER A 469 -26.48 -34.84 9.49
N ALA A 470 -26.83 -34.16 10.58
CA ALA A 470 -26.93 -34.77 11.90
C ALA A 470 -28.06 -35.82 11.95
N PHE A 471 -29.22 -35.51 11.35
CA PHE A 471 -30.32 -36.47 11.23
C PHE A 471 -29.90 -37.73 10.45
N LEU A 472 -29.27 -37.58 9.29
CA LEU A 472 -28.84 -38.72 8.47
C LEU A 472 -27.83 -39.60 9.22
N GLU A 473 -26.89 -39.00 9.93
CA GLU A 473 -25.91 -39.75 10.73
C GLU A 473 -26.58 -40.49 11.90
N SER A 474 -27.56 -39.86 12.56
CA SER A 474 -28.25 -40.42 13.72
C SER A 474 -29.00 -41.74 13.44
N LYS A 475 -29.41 -41.97 12.19
CA LYS A 475 -30.10 -43.20 11.76
C LYS A 475 -29.30 -44.47 12.00
N LYS A 476 -27.97 -44.36 12.11
CA LYS A 476 -27.09 -45.50 12.42
C LYS A 476 -27.23 -45.96 13.88
N TYR A 477 -27.75 -45.11 14.76
CA TYR A 477 -27.70 -45.29 16.20
C TYR A 477 -29.09 -45.31 16.87
N CYS A 478 -30.12 -44.75 16.24
CA CYS A 478 -31.47 -44.71 16.79
C CYS A 478 -32.57 -44.56 15.72
N ASN A 479 -33.82 -44.79 16.14
CA ASN A 479 -35.02 -44.45 15.36
C ASN A 479 -35.27 -42.93 15.42
N SER A 480 -34.55 -42.18 14.59
CA SER A 480 -34.63 -40.72 14.50
C SER A 480 -35.86 -40.25 13.72
N LYS A 481 -36.63 -39.30 14.28
CA LYS A 481 -37.74 -38.60 13.58
C LYS A 481 -37.21 -37.32 12.92
N ASN A 482 -37.44 -37.15 11.63
CA ASN A 482 -37.13 -35.91 10.91
C ASN A 482 -38.30 -34.91 11.02
N ILE A 483 -38.07 -33.72 11.56
CA ILE A 483 -39.06 -32.66 11.65
C ILE A 483 -38.61 -31.50 10.75
N LEU A 484 -39.13 -31.44 9.53
CA LEU A 484 -38.77 -30.40 8.55
C LEU A 484 -39.46 -29.06 8.87
N ILE A 485 -38.66 -28.07 9.31
CA ILE A 485 -39.16 -26.75 9.70
C ILE A 485 -38.90 -25.65 8.67
N ARG A 486 -38.07 -25.93 7.65
CA ARG A 486 -37.87 -25.02 6.51
C ARG A 486 -39.09 -25.05 5.60
N LYS A 487 -39.65 -23.88 5.32
CA LYS A 487 -40.80 -23.68 4.43
C LYS A 487 -40.48 -22.58 3.40
N THR A 488 -41.17 -22.63 2.27
CA THR A 488 -41.04 -21.64 1.19
C THR A 488 -42.40 -21.07 0.85
N LYS A 489 -42.51 -19.74 0.75
CA LYS A 489 -43.71 -19.02 0.30
C LYS A 489 -43.28 -17.86 -0.60
N ASN A 490 -43.81 -17.77 -1.81
CA ASN A 490 -43.48 -16.72 -2.80
C ASN A 490 -41.96 -16.58 -3.04
N ASN A 491 -41.25 -17.69 -3.24
CA ASN A 491 -39.79 -17.76 -3.34
C ASN A 491 -39.01 -17.30 -2.10
N ASN A 492 -39.68 -16.93 -1.01
CA ASN A 492 -39.06 -16.56 0.24
C ASN A 492 -39.02 -17.77 1.21
N ILE A 493 -37.85 -18.04 1.77
CA ILE A 493 -37.60 -19.16 2.68
C ILE A 493 -37.73 -18.66 4.12
N TYR A 494 -38.50 -19.39 4.94
CA TYR A 494 -38.66 -19.10 6.36
C TYR A 494 -38.64 -20.39 7.20
N LEU A 495 -38.46 -20.24 8.51
CA LEU A 495 -38.46 -21.35 9.46
C LEU A 495 -39.69 -21.28 10.37
N LEU A 496 -40.27 -22.44 10.69
CA LEU A 496 -41.29 -22.58 11.73
C LEU A 496 -40.70 -22.33 13.13
N LYS A 497 -41.46 -21.67 14.00
CA LYS A 497 -41.06 -21.38 15.38
C LYS A 497 -41.09 -22.65 16.25
N PRO A 498 -40.35 -22.69 17.38
CA PRO A 498 -40.34 -23.83 18.29
C PRO A 498 -41.72 -24.33 18.74
N SER A 499 -42.68 -23.42 18.95
CA SER A 499 -44.06 -23.78 19.33
C SER A 499 -44.84 -24.54 18.26
N GLU A 500 -44.38 -24.51 17.01
CA GLU A 500 -45.01 -25.18 15.87
C GLU A 500 -44.35 -26.54 15.57
N TRP A 501 -43.34 -26.95 16.34
CA TRP A 501 -42.63 -28.22 16.10
C TRP A 501 -43.44 -29.41 16.62
N ASN A 502 -43.66 -30.40 15.75
CA ASN A 502 -44.34 -31.64 16.12
C ASN A 502 -43.39 -32.60 16.86
N ILE A 503 -43.08 -32.28 18.12
CA ILE A 503 -42.19 -33.04 19.00
C ILE A 503 -42.85 -34.33 19.50
N SER A 504 -42.09 -35.41 19.60
CA SER A 504 -42.56 -36.68 20.14
C SER A 504 -42.47 -36.75 21.66
N ASN A 505 -43.51 -37.25 22.33
CA ASN A 505 -43.47 -37.47 23.78
C ASN A 505 -42.50 -38.60 24.20
N ILE A 506 -42.15 -39.51 23.29
CA ILE A 506 -41.29 -40.67 23.57
C ILE A 506 -39.82 -40.51 23.13
N SER A 507 -39.44 -39.37 22.56
CA SER A 507 -38.04 -39.09 22.19
C SER A 507 -37.16 -38.82 23.41
N ALA A 508 -35.92 -39.31 23.39
CA ALA A 508 -34.92 -39.05 24.42
C ALA A 508 -34.50 -37.57 24.46
N TYR A 509 -34.25 -37.01 23.28
CA TYR A 509 -33.83 -35.62 23.12
C TYR A 509 -34.31 -35.05 21.79
N ILE A 510 -34.21 -33.72 21.69
CA ILE A 510 -34.44 -32.93 20.48
C ILE A 510 -33.08 -32.36 20.04
N HIS A 511 -32.70 -32.56 18.79
CA HIS A 511 -31.51 -31.95 18.20
C HIS A 511 -31.89 -30.87 17.20
N TYR A 512 -31.26 -29.70 17.25
CA TYR A 512 -31.44 -28.66 16.24
C TYR A 512 -30.18 -27.82 16.00
N CYS A 513 -30.15 -27.15 14.85
CA CYS A 513 -29.10 -26.22 14.46
C CYS A 513 -29.68 -24.79 14.40
N PRO A 514 -29.42 -23.92 15.40
CA PRO A 514 -29.95 -22.55 15.39
C PRO A 514 -29.44 -21.68 14.24
N ASN A 515 -28.32 -22.03 13.59
CA ASN A 515 -27.78 -21.24 12.47
C ASN A 515 -27.11 -22.13 11.42
N GLU A 516 -27.78 -22.26 10.28
CA GLU A 516 -27.34 -23.04 9.13
C GLU A 516 -26.31 -22.26 8.31
N THR A 517 -25.03 -22.58 8.52
CA THR A 517 -23.90 -21.88 7.89
C THR A 517 -23.89 -21.96 6.35
N ILE A 518 -24.43 -23.04 5.78
CA ILE A 518 -24.47 -23.21 4.32
C ILE A 518 -25.66 -22.46 3.73
N ASP A 519 -26.83 -22.59 4.34
CA ASP A 519 -28.07 -21.99 3.85
C ASP A 519 -28.22 -20.51 4.20
N GLY A 520 -27.48 -19.98 5.16
CA GLY A 520 -27.64 -18.61 5.66
C GLY A 520 -28.93 -18.41 6.48
N LEU A 521 -29.53 -19.51 6.94
CA LEU A 521 -30.76 -19.54 7.73
C LEU A 521 -30.47 -19.54 9.22
N SER A 522 -31.29 -18.82 9.99
CA SER A 522 -31.13 -18.63 11.42
C SER A 522 -32.47 -18.68 12.15
N LEU A 523 -32.44 -19.28 13.33
CA LEU A 523 -33.53 -19.28 14.30
C LEU A 523 -33.04 -18.62 15.60
N TYR A 524 -33.57 -17.43 15.88
CA TYR A 524 -33.17 -16.66 17.05
C TYR A 524 -33.94 -17.02 18.33
N GLU A 525 -35.16 -17.54 18.17
CA GLU A 525 -36.02 -18.00 19.25
C GLU A 525 -35.48 -19.32 19.82
N GLU A 526 -35.18 -19.32 21.12
CA GLU A 526 -34.64 -20.50 21.79
C GLU A 526 -35.77 -21.45 22.20
N PRO A 527 -35.71 -22.75 21.84
CA PRO A 527 -36.71 -23.72 22.24
C PRO A 527 -36.76 -23.87 23.76
N SER A 528 -37.97 -24.04 24.30
CA SER A 528 -38.19 -24.38 25.70
C SER A 528 -39.23 -25.47 25.78
N PHE A 529 -38.81 -26.65 26.23
CA PHE A 529 -39.66 -27.81 26.41
C PHE A 529 -39.42 -28.31 27.84
N GLN A 530 -40.40 -28.13 28.74
CA GLN A 530 -40.21 -28.32 30.19
C GLN A 530 -39.61 -29.68 30.56
N ASN A 531 -39.92 -30.75 29.81
CA ASN A 531 -39.52 -32.13 30.13
C ASN A 531 -38.69 -32.81 29.04
N LYS A 532 -38.02 -32.06 28.15
CA LYS A 532 -37.21 -32.64 27.06
C LYS A 532 -35.78 -32.14 27.06
N ILE A 533 -34.84 -33.06 26.83
CA ILE A 533 -33.43 -32.72 26.63
C ILE A 533 -33.31 -32.03 25.28
N VAL A 534 -32.80 -30.80 25.28
CA VAL A 534 -32.50 -30.05 24.05
C VAL A 534 -31.00 -30.07 23.77
N VAL A 535 -30.66 -30.44 22.54
CA VAL A 535 -29.30 -30.49 22.01
C VAL A 535 -29.14 -29.47 20.88
N GLY A 536 -28.14 -28.60 20.98
CA GLY A 536 -27.92 -27.53 20.00
C GLY A 536 -26.55 -27.57 19.31
N ASP A 537 -26.55 -27.46 17.98
CA ASP A 537 -25.35 -27.17 17.18
C ASP A 537 -25.07 -25.67 17.12
N PHE A 538 -24.28 -25.17 18.07
CA PHE A 538 -23.93 -23.76 18.13
C PHE A 538 -22.66 -23.42 17.37
N SER A 539 -22.14 -24.29 16.50
CA SER A 539 -20.83 -24.08 15.83
C SER A 539 -20.67 -22.70 15.22
N SER A 540 -21.72 -22.14 14.61
CA SER A 540 -21.66 -20.79 13.99
C SER A 540 -22.28 -19.65 14.82
N PHE A 541 -22.80 -19.95 16.01
CA PHE A 541 -23.45 -19.01 16.94
C PHE A 541 -22.74 -18.85 18.27
N ILE A 542 -21.89 -19.81 18.65
CA ILE A 542 -21.16 -19.78 19.91
C ILE A 542 -20.32 -18.49 19.97
N LEU A 543 -20.38 -17.81 21.12
CA LEU A 543 -19.66 -16.56 21.39
C LEU A 543 -19.94 -15.39 20.42
N SER A 544 -20.93 -15.48 19.52
CA SER A 544 -21.32 -14.35 18.67
C SER A 544 -22.53 -13.58 19.22
N ARG A 545 -23.26 -14.19 20.15
CA ARG A 545 -24.44 -13.66 20.84
C ARG A 545 -24.64 -14.31 22.20
N SER A 546 -25.48 -13.70 23.03
CA SER A 546 -25.87 -14.23 24.33
C SER A 546 -26.74 -15.50 24.17
N ILE A 547 -26.51 -16.52 25.01
CA ILE A 547 -27.21 -17.81 24.99
C ILE A 547 -27.62 -18.16 26.42
N ASN A 548 -28.84 -18.68 26.62
CA ASN A 548 -29.25 -19.18 27.93
C ASN A 548 -28.90 -20.66 28.09
N ILE A 549 -27.74 -20.95 28.69
CA ILE A 549 -27.22 -22.32 28.84
C ILE A 549 -28.22 -23.26 29.53
N ASN A 550 -29.00 -22.78 30.49
CA ASN A 550 -29.95 -23.58 31.27
C ASN A 550 -31.09 -24.20 30.45
N LYS A 551 -31.34 -23.71 29.23
CA LYS A 551 -32.36 -24.29 28.34
C LYS A 551 -31.90 -25.57 27.63
N TYR A 552 -30.61 -25.90 27.69
CA TYR A 552 -30.02 -26.97 26.92
C TYR A 552 -29.51 -28.08 27.84
N GLY A 553 -29.70 -29.33 27.44
CA GLY A 553 -28.98 -30.45 28.05
C GLY A 553 -27.55 -30.55 27.52
N LEU A 554 -27.38 -30.26 26.22
CA LEU A 554 -26.07 -30.28 25.55
C LEU A 554 -25.98 -29.19 24.47
N ILE A 555 -24.88 -28.45 24.47
CA ILE A 555 -24.47 -27.57 23.37
C ILE A 555 -23.15 -28.10 22.84
N TYR A 556 -22.98 -28.14 21.51
CA TYR A 556 -21.66 -28.34 20.93
C TYR A 556 -21.33 -27.31 19.85
N ALA A 557 -20.04 -27.02 19.69
CA ALA A 557 -19.59 -26.05 18.71
C ALA A 557 -18.15 -26.33 18.23
N GLY A 558 -17.95 -26.41 16.92
CA GLY A 558 -16.61 -26.46 16.33
C GLY A 558 -15.86 -25.13 16.48
N ALA A 559 -14.58 -25.19 16.84
CA ALA A 559 -13.78 -24.00 17.17
C ALA A 559 -13.48 -23.10 15.96
N GLN A 560 -13.39 -23.66 14.74
CA GLN A 560 -12.92 -23.03 13.50
C GLN A 560 -13.71 -21.81 12.99
N LYS A 561 -14.69 -21.32 13.76
CA LYS A 561 -15.57 -20.20 13.43
C LYS A 561 -15.29 -19.02 14.37
N ASN A 562 -15.95 -18.97 15.53
CA ASN A 562 -15.85 -17.83 16.44
C ASN A 562 -14.76 -17.98 17.54
N ILE A 563 -14.13 -19.15 17.65
CA ILE A 563 -13.28 -19.51 18.80
C ILE A 563 -11.80 -19.56 18.44
N GLY A 564 -11.42 -20.25 17.37
CA GLY A 564 -10.02 -20.54 17.11
C GLY A 564 -9.82 -21.31 15.79
N PRO A 565 -8.69 -22.00 15.61
CA PRO A 565 -8.46 -22.82 14.43
C PRO A 565 -9.25 -24.13 14.49
N SER A 566 -9.28 -24.89 13.38
CA SER A 566 -9.87 -26.23 13.35
C SER A 566 -9.09 -27.21 14.23
N GLY A 567 -9.81 -28.18 14.80
CA GLY A 567 -9.23 -29.28 15.58
C GLY A 567 -9.98 -29.55 16.88
N ILE A 568 -10.62 -28.53 17.45
CA ILE A 568 -11.37 -28.62 18.71
C ILE A 568 -12.86 -28.46 18.46
N THR A 569 -13.66 -29.23 19.21
CA THR A 569 -15.10 -29.08 19.36
C THR A 569 -15.42 -28.95 20.83
N ILE A 570 -16.03 -27.83 21.21
CA ILE A 570 -16.47 -27.62 22.57
C ILE A 570 -17.80 -28.35 22.75
N VAL A 571 -17.96 -29.06 23.86
CA VAL A 571 -19.22 -29.63 24.32
C VAL A 571 -19.51 -29.07 25.71
N ILE A 572 -20.66 -28.45 25.90
CA ILE A 572 -21.16 -27.97 27.20
C ILE A 572 -22.35 -28.87 27.53
N ILE A 573 -22.18 -29.77 28.49
CA ILE A 573 -23.14 -30.82 28.82
C ILE A 573 -23.55 -30.71 30.30
N ARG A 574 -24.84 -30.89 30.58
CA ARG A 574 -25.35 -30.95 31.95
C ARG A 574 -24.84 -32.22 32.64
N LYS A 575 -24.34 -32.09 33.87
CA LYS A 575 -23.59 -33.18 34.54
C LYS A 575 -24.43 -34.44 34.78
N ASP A 576 -25.74 -34.29 34.97
CA ASP A 576 -26.71 -35.40 35.13
C ASP A 576 -26.95 -36.19 33.84
N LEU A 577 -26.40 -35.76 32.70
CA LEU A 577 -26.49 -36.48 31.42
C LEU A 577 -25.22 -37.28 31.10
N ILE A 578 -24.22 -37.27 31.99
CA ILE A 578 -22.96 -38.00 31.82
C ILE A 578 -23.09 -39.40 32.45
N GLY A 579 -22.49 -40.41 31.81
CA GLY A 579 -22.45 -41.79 32.32
C GLY A 579 -23.44 -42.76 31.68
N TYR A 580 -24.19 -42.32 30.65
CA TYR A 580 -25.20 -43.12 29.95
C TYR A 580 -24.74 -43.60 28.56
N ALA A 581 -23.43 -43.67 28.32
CA ALA A 581 -22.88 -44.12 27.06
C ALA A 581 -23.26 -45.59 26.76
N SER A 582 -23.68 -45.85 25.52
CA SER A 582 -23.89 -47.21 25.01
C SER A 582 -22.59 -48.00 25.04
N LYS A 583 -22.68 -49.32 25.23
CA LYS A 583 -21.52 -50.24 25.14
C LYS A 583 -20.80 -50.19 23.79
N LEU A 584 -21.49 -49.74 22.74
CA LEU A 584 -20.92 -49.58 21.40
C LEU A 584 -20.24 -48.22 21.20
N CYS A 585 -20.30 -47.31 22.18
CA CYS A 585 -19.67 -46.00 22.09
C CYS A 585 -18.14 -46.15 22.18
N PRO A 586 -17.37 -45.70 21.17
CA PRO A 586 -15.93 -45.66 21.28
C PRO A 586 -15.50 -44.75 22.43
N SER A 587 -14.47 -45.13 23.19
CA SER A 587 -14.03 -44.40 24.39
C SER A 587 -13.67 -42.93 24.15
N VAL A 588 -13.20 -42.59 22.94
CA VAL A 588 -12.91 -41.21 22.51
C VAL A 588 -14.17 -40.34 22.32
N PHE A 589 -15.34 -40.96 22.20
CA PHE A 589 -16.64 -40.29 22.11
C PHE A 589 -17.49 -40.44 23.37
N ASP A 590 -17.01 -41.18 24.38
CA ASP A 590 -17.70 -41.33 25.66
C ASP A 590 -17.49 -40.08 26.52
N TYR A 591 -18.57 -39.36 26.82
CA TYR A 591 -18.50 -38.11 27.60
C TYR A 591 -18.11 -38.33 29.06
N ASN A 592 -18.35 -39.51 29.63
CA ASN A 592 -17.89 -39.84 30.98
C ASN A 592 -16.37 -40.02 31.01
N ILE A 593 -15.80 -40.74 30.02
CA ILE A 593 -14.35 -40.85 29.90
C ILE A 593 -13.73 -39.47 29.66
N MET A 594 -14.27 -38.68 28.74
CA MET A 594 -13.78 -37.32 28.50
C MET A 594 -13.88 -36.44 29.76
N HIS A 595 -14.93 -36.60 30.57
CA HIS A 595 -15.04 -35.91 31.84
C HIS A 595 -13.95 -36.34 32.84
N GLN A 596 -13.74 -37.65 33.04
CA GLN A 596 -12.77 -38.20 33.99
C GLN A 596 -11.34 -37.77 33.67
N TYR A 597 -10.98 -37.70 32.38
CA TYR A 597 -9.64 -37.30 31.92
C TYR A 597 -9.53 -35.81 31.60
N ASN A 598 -10.49 -34.97 32.01
CA ASN A 598 -10.50 -33.52 31.72
C ASN A 598 -10.26 -33.19 30.23
N SER A 599 -10.89 -33.95 29.34
CA SER A 599 -10.76 -33.88 27.87
C SER A 599 -9.38 -34.22 27.30
N MET A 600 -8.50 -34.82 28.10
CA MET A 600 -7.14 -35.22 27.70
C MET A 600 -6.97 -36.76 27.69
N PHE A 601 -8.03 -37.50 27.38
CA PHE A 601 -7.94 -38.95 27.22
C PHE A 601 -6.96 -39.34 26.10
N ASN A 602 -7.01 -38.60 24.99
CA ASN A 602 -5.99 -38.64 23.94
C ASN A 602 -5.24 -37.30 23.88
N THR A 603 -4.07 -37.29 23.23
CA THR A 603 -3.28 -36.07 23.05
C THR A 603 -4.12 -34.97 22.39
N PRO A 604 -4.35 -33.82 23.05
CA PRO A 604 -5.16 -32.76 22.49
C PRO A 604 -4.38 -31.92 21.46
N PRO A 605 -5.05 -31.22 20.53
CA PRO A 605 -4.41 -30.25 19.65
C PRO A 605 -3.98 -29.00 20.43
N THR A 606 -2.79 -29.07 21.06
CA THR A 606 -2.31 -28.10 22.05
C THR A 606 -2.32 -26.66 21.54
N PHE A 607 -1.86 -26.43 20.31
CA PHE A 607 -1.87 -25.10 19.68
C PHE A 607 -3.28 -24.55 19.45
N ALA A 608 -4.21 -25.40 19.02
CA ALA A 608 -5.59 -24.98 18.80
C ALA A 608 -6.26 -24.56 20.12
N TRP A 609 -5.95 -25.26 21.21
CA TRP A 609 -6.48 -24.96 22.53
C TRP A 609 -5.92 -23.65 23.07
N TYR A 610 -4.60 -23.50 23.03
CA TYR A 610 -3.90 -22.26 23.40
C TYR A 610 -4.47 -21.06 22.62
N LEU A 611 -4.61 -21.18 21.30
CA LEU A 611 -5.09 -20.08 20.47
C LEU A 611 -6.57 -19.75 20.75
N SER A 612 -7.39 -20.76 21.05
CA SER A 612 -8.77 -20.57 21.50
C SER A 612 -8.84 -19.80 22.84
N GLY A 613 -7.98 -20.14 23.79
CA GLY A 613 -7.84 -19.41 25.06
C GLY A 613 -7.46 -17.94 24.86
N LEU A 614 -6.54 -17.65 23.93
CA LEU A 614 -6.23 -16.26 23.58
C LEU A 614 -7.42 -15.50 22.97
N VAL A 615 -8.24 -16.16 22.16
CA VAL A 615 -9.46 -15.55 21.60
C VAL A 615 -10.50 -15.28 22.70
N PHE A 616 -10.65 -16.15 23.70
CA PHE A 616 -11.53 -15.88 24.84
C PHE A 616 -11.09 -14.63 25.62
N LYS A 617 -9.79 -14.52 25.91
CA LYS A 617 -9.21 -13.31 26.54
C LYS A 617 -9.45 -12.06 25.69
N TRP A 618 -9.28 -12.17 24.37
CA TRP A 618 -9.58 -11.09 23.44
C TRP A 618 -11.06 -10.68 23.48
N LEU A 619 -12.00 -11.63 23.49
CA LEU A 619 -13.44 -11.35 23.59
C LEU A 619 -13.78 -10.61 24.90
N LYS A 620 -13.18 -11.01 26.03
CA LYS A 620 -13.32 -10.30 27.31
C LYS A 620 -12.81 -8.85 27.19
N GLN A 621 -11.65 -8.63 26.56
CA GLN A 621 -11.08 -7.30 26.31
C GLN A 621 -11.96 -6.43 25.37
N GLN A 622 -12.72 -7.03 24.45
CA GLN A 622 -13.66 -6.30 23.59
C GLN A 622 -14.96 -5.88 24.32
N GLY A 623 -15.07 -6.12 25.63
CA GLY A 623 -16.28 -5.84 26.41
C GLY A 623 -17.27 -7.01 26.48
N GLY A 624 -16.82 -8.22 26.18
CA GLY A 624 -17.60 -9.46 26.32
C GLY A 624 -18.67 -9.67 25.24
N ILE A 625 -19.49 -10.72 25.43
CA ILE A 625 -20.43 -11.22 24.41
C ILE A 625 -21.50 -10.20 24.02
N LYS A 626 -22.02 -9.41 24.97
CA LYS A 626 -23.04 -8.38 24.65
C LYS A 626 -22.52 -7.34 23.66
N LYS A 627 -21.26 -6.91 23.80
CA LYS A 627 -20.66 -5.93 22.89
C LYS A 627 -20.40 -6.54 21.51
N ILE A 628 -19.92 -7.79 21.49
CA ILE A 628 -19.69 -8.55 20.27
C ILE A 628 -21.00 -8.77 19.49
N GLU A 629 -22.09 -9.11 20.19
CA GLU A 629 -23.43 -9.27 19.61
C GLU A 629 -23.90 -7.99 18.89
N GLN A 630 -23.75 -6.83 19.54
CA GLN A 630 -24.09 -5.54 18.93
C GLN A 630 -23.23 -5.25 17.68
N LEU A 631 -21.93 -5.51 17.73
CA LEU A 631 -21.02 -5.32 16.60
C LEU A 631 -21.37 -6.24 15.44
N ASN A 632 -21.63 -7.50 15.73
CA ASN A 632 -22.03 -8.51 14.76
C ASN A 632 -23.33 -8.15 14.05
N LYS A 633 -24.34 -7.74 14.81
CA LYS A 633 -25.60 -7.22 14.26
C LYS A 633 -25.36 -6.03 13.34
N LYS A 634 -24.53 -5.07 13.76
CA LYS A 634 -24.19 -3.90 12.94
C LYS A 634 -23.52 -4.29 11.61
N LYS A 635 -22.61 -5.28 11.63
CA LYS A 635 -21.96 -5.81 10.42
C LYS A 635 -22.97 -6.45 9.46
N SER A 636 -23.84 -7.32 9.97
CA SER A 636 -24.84 -7.99 9.13
C SER A 636 -25.88 -7.02 8.59
N ASP A 637 -26.34 -6.07 9.41
CA ASP A 637 -27.34 -5.07 9.00
C ASP A 637 -26.80 -4.20 7.86
N LEU A 638 -25.53 -3.78 7.94
CA LEU A 638 -24.88 -3.02 6.87
C LEU A 638 -24.85 -3.80 5.54
N LEU A 639 -24.47 -5.09 5.59
CA LEU A 639 -24.39 -5.91 4.39
C LEU A 639 -25.78 -6.22 3.82
N TYR A 640 -26.75 -6.58 4.65
CA TYR A 640 -28.13 -6.82 4.21
C TYR A 640 -28.79 -5.56 3.67
N GLN A 641 -28.50 -4.37 4.21
CA GLN A 641 -29.00 -3.11 3.66
C GLN A 641 -28.51 -2.88 2.24
N VAL A 642 -27.25 -3.21 1.93
CA VAL A 642 -26.71 -3.11 0.56
C VAL A 642 -27.37 -4.12 -0.37
N ILE A 643 -27.60 -5.35 0.10
CA ILE A 643 -28.26 -6.40 -0.67
C ILE A 643 -29.71 -6.01 -0.97
N ASP A 644 -30.47 -5.59 0.05
CA ASP A 644 -31.89 -5.29 -0.06
C ASP A 644 -32.17 -4.02 -0.89
N ASN A 645 -31.25 -3.04 -0.89
CA ASN A 645 -31.41 -1.77 -1.61
C ASN A 645 -30.84 -1.81 -3.04
N SER A 646 -30.46 -2.99 -3.54
CA SER A 646 -29.82 -3.16 -4.83
C SER A 646 -30.60 -4.11 -5.72
N HIS A 647 -30.82 -3.74 -6.98
CA HIS A 647 -31.36 -4.67 -7.99
C HIS A 647 -30.32 -5.68 -8.49
N PHE A 648 -29.05 -5.54 -8.09
CA PHE A 648 -27.96 -6.41 -8.51
C PHE A 648 -27.86 -7.69 -7.66
N TYR A 649 -28.33 -7.65 -6.42
CA TYR A 649 -28.26 -8.76 -5.46
C TYR A 649 -29.65 -9.31 -5.13
N ILE A 650 -29.71 -10.61 -4.81
CA ILE A 650 -30.92 -11.30 -4.39
C ILE A 650 -30.62 -12.06 -3.08
N ASN A 651 -31.50 -11.91 -2.09
CA ASN A 651 -31.57 -12.78 -0.93
C ASN A 651 -33.02 -13.23 -0.71
N ASN A 652 -33.24 -14.54 -0.81
CA ASN A 652 -34.55 -15.17 -0.74
C ASN A 652 -34.90 -15.69 0.66
N ILE A 653 -34.28 -15.15 1.72
CA ILE A 653 -34.51 -15.57 3.10
C ILE A 653 -35.31 -14.48 3.81
N ASP A 654 -36.35 -14.92 4.53
CA ASP A 654 -37.19 -14.03 5.31
C ASP A 654 -36.34 -13.24 6.32
N LYS A 655 -36.58 -11.93 6.43
CA LYS A 655 -35.74 -11.02 7.22
C LYS A 655 -35.54 -11.51 8.66
N LYS A 656 -36.55 -12.15 9.27
CA LYS A 656 -36.46 -12.68 10.64
C LYS A 656 -35.57 -13.92 10.76
N ASN A 657 -35.34 -14.63 9.65
CA ASN A 657 -34.60 -15.88 9.57
C ASN A 657 -33.22 -15.73 8.90
N ARG A 658 -32.78 -14.51 8.60
CA ARG A 658 -31.46 -14.23 8.05
C ARG A 658 -30.36 -14.41 9.10
N SER A 659 -29.28 -15.09 8.73
CA SER A 659 -28.11 -15.25 9.60
C SER A 659 -27.34 -13.94 9.77
N GLN A 660 -27.05 -13.57 11.02
CA GLN A 660 -26.14 -12.45 11.32
C GLN A 660 -24.67 -12.80 11.07
N MET A 661 -24.33 -14.09 10.91
CA MET A 661 -22.94 -14.55 10.74
C MET A 661 -22.63 -14.97 9.31
N ASN A 662 -23.58 -15.60 8.62
CA ASN A 662 -23.37 -16.22 7.31
C ASN A 662 -24.36 -15.65 6.30
N VAL A 663 -23.99 -14.55 5.67
CA VAL A 663 -24.86 -13.84 4.73
C VAL A 663 -24.75 -14.47 3.35
N VAL A 664 -25.77 -15.21 2.95
CA VAL A 664 -25.89 -15.77 1.59
C VAL A 664 -26.61 -14.79 0.69
N PHE A 665 -26.13 -14.63 -0.54
CA PHE A 665 -26.77 -13.81 -1.56
C PHE A 665 -26.42 -14.31 -2.96
N HIS A 666 -27.24 -13.97 -3.93
CA HIS A 666 -27.04 -14.29 -5.35
C HIS A 666 -26.98 -13.00 -6.15
N LEU A 667 -26.39 -13.05 -7.35
CA LEU A 667 -26.57 -11.98 -8.31
C LEU A 667 -27.89 -12.15 -9.05
N PHE A 668 -28.47 -11.05 -9.51
CA PHE A 668 -29.66 -11.11 -10.36
C PHE A 668 -29.39 -11.87 -11.67
N ASN A 669 -28.20 -11.68 -12.25
CA ASN A 669 -27.71 -12.48 -13.38
C ASN A 669 -26.58 -13.41 -12.91
N SER A 670 -26.85 -14.71 -12.84
CA SER A 670 -25.88 -15.74 -12.40
C SER A 670 -24.69 -15.90 -13.33
N GLU A 671 -24.76 -15.46 -14.59
CA GLU A 671 -23.60 -15.48 -15.51
C GLU A 671 -22.44 -14.60 -15.00
N LEU A 672 -22.76 -13.60 -14.16
CA LEU A 672 -21.79 -12.69 -13.58
C LEU A 672 -21.10 -13.26 -12.34
N ASP A 673 -21.54 -14.40 -11.78
CA ASP A 673 -21.00 -14.93 -10.52
C ASP A 673 -19.49 -15.15 -10.59
N LYS A 674 -19.00 -15.70 -11.71
CA LYS A 674 -17.57 -15.95 -11.93
C LYS A 674 -16.77 -14.65 -11.97
N ILE A 675 -17.27 -13.64 -12.70
CA ILE A 675 -16.62 -12.34 -12.84
C ILE A 675 -16.60 -11.63 -11.48
N PHE A 676 -17.73 -11.61 -10.78
CA PHE A 676 -17.83 -11.01 -9.45
C PHE A 676 -16.84 -11.63 -8.46
N LEU A 677 -16.72 -12.96 -8.43
CA LEU A 677 -15.76 -13.64 -7.55
C LEU A 677 -14.31 -13.36 -7.94
N GLN A 678 -14.01 -13.25 -9.23
CA GLN A 678 -12.68 -12.88 -9.72
C GLN A 678 -12.31 -11.45 -9.31
N GLU A 679 -13.19 -10.48 -9.55
CA GLU A 679 -12.98 -9.09 -9.17
C GLU A 679 -12.92 -8.93 -7.65
N SER A 680 -13.83 -9.56 -6.90
CA SER A 680 -13.80 -9.56 -5.43
C SER A 680 -12.45 -10.00 -4.87
N ASN A 681 -11.87 -11.08 -5.41
CA ASN A 681 -10.55 -11.54 -5.00
C ASN A 681 -9.45 -10.51 -5.31
N LYS A 682 -9.50 -9.83 -6.47
CA LYS A 682 -8.55 -8.75 -6.82
C LYS A 682 -8.62 -7.59 -5.81
N PHE A 683 -9.81 -7.25 -5.35
CA PHE A 683 -10.03 -6.19 -4.34
C PHE A 683 -9.74 -6.61 -2.90
N GLY A 684 -9.32 -7.87 -2.66
CA GLY A 684 -8.97 -8.40 -1.35
C GLY A 684 -10.14 -8.99 -0.56
N LEU A 685 -11.28 -9.26 -1.22
CA LEU A 685 -12.43 -9.96 -0.63
C LEU A 685 -12.35 -11.45 -0.97
N TYR A 686 -11.77 -12.23 -0.05
CA TYR A 686 -11.45 -13.63 -0.27
C TYR A 686 -12.55 -14.57 0.25
N ALA A 687 -12.69 -15.75 -0.37
CA ALA A 687 -13.58 -16.84 0.04
C ALA A 687 -15.09 -16.50 0.08
N LEU A 688 -15.56 -15.63 -0.83
CA LEU A 688 -16.99 -15.31 -0.99
C LEU A 688 -17.81 -16.37 -1.74
N LYS A 689 -17.19 -17.36 -2.38
CA LYS A 689 -17.92 -18.38 -3.15
C LYS A 689 -18.82 -19.20 -2.22
N GLY A 690 -20.11 -19.26 -2.54
CA GLY A 690 -21.09 -20.08 -1.85
C GLY A 690 -20.80 -21.58 -1.97
N HIS A 691 -21.42 -22.37 -1.09
CA HIS A 691 -21.34 -23.82 -1.18
C HIS A 691 -22.09 -24.32 -2.40
N PHE A 692 -21.61 -25.38 -3.06
CA PHE A 692 -22.20 -25.88 -4.31
C PHE A 692 -23.71 -26.20 -4.23
N ILE A 693 -24.20 -26.60 -3.05
CA ILE A 693 -25.61 -26.95 -2.80
C ILE A 693 -26.52 -25.73 -2.90
N VAL A 694 -26.08 -24.59 -2.37
CA VAL A 694 -26.88 -23.35 -2.34
C VAL A 694 -26.56 -22.48 -3.54
N GLY A 695 -25.32 -22.52 -4.04
CA GLY A 695 -24.84 -21.66 -5.12
C GLY A 695 -24.53 -20.24 -4.65
N GLY A 696 -24.28 -19.32 -5.60
CA GLY A 696 -24.09 -17.90 -5.34
C GLY A 696 -22.90 -17.57 -4.44
N MET A 697 -23.10 -16.58 -3.58
CA MET A 697 -22.09 -16.01 -2.68
C MET A 697 -22.47 -16.22 -1.22
N ARG A 698 -21.47 -16.32 -0.37
CA ARG A 698 -21.61 -16.31 1.09
C ARG A 698 -20.51 -15.48 1.72
N ALA A 699 -20.92 -14.44 2.44
CA ALA A 699 -20.05 -13.65 3.29
C ALA A 699 -20.16 -14.14 4.75
N SER A 700 -19.14 -14.84 5.24
CA SER A 700 -19.07 -15.26 6.65
C SER A 700 -18.35 -14.18 7.46
N ILE A 701 -19.07 -13.49 8.33
CA ILE A 701 -18.67 -12.26 9.03
C ILE A 701 -18.55 -12.46 10.55
N TYR A 702 -17.89 -13.56 10.93
CA TYR A 702 -17.61 -13.95 12.32
C TYR A 702 -16.93 -12.86 13.16
N ASN A 703 -16.81 -13.09 14.47
CA ASN A 703 -16.41 -12.09 15.47
C ASN A 703 -15.19 -11.22 15.06
N ALA A 704 -14.14 -11.84 14.53
CA ALA A 704 -12.89 -11.14 14.17
C ALA A 704 -12.97 -10.32 12.87
N MET A 705 -14.04 -10.43 12.07
CA MET A 705 -14.23 -9.61 10.88
C MET A 705 -14.43 -8.15 11.31
N PRO A 706 -13.58 -7.21 10.86
CA PRO A 706 -13.69 -5.80 11.24
C PRO A 706 -14.89 -5.12 10.54
N ILE A 707 -15.33 -3.99 11.10
CA ILE A 707 -16.42 -3.18 10.55
C ILE A 707 -15.94 -2.06 9.61
N GLU A 708 -14.64 -1.80 9.54
CA GLU A 708 -14.08 -0.63 8.84
C GLU A 708 -14.44 -0.61 7.34
N VAL A 709 -15.45 0.20 7.00
CA VAL A 709 -15.58 0.87 5.69
C VAL A 709 -15.69 2.36 6.02
N SER A 710 -14.55 3.03 6.10
CA SER A 710 -14.48 4.33 6.78
C SER A 710 -14.73 5.54 5.88
N PHE A 711 -14.64 5.43 4.55
CA PHE A 711 -14.89 6.56 3.63
C PHE A 711 -14.96 6.10 2.17
N VAL A 712 -15.66 6.87 1.33
CA VAL A 712 -15.55 6.80 -0.13
C VAL A 712 -14.50 7.83 -0.54
N ASN A 713 -13.37 7.39 -1.09
CA ASN A 713 -12.37 8.25 -1.71
C ASN A 713 -12.17 7.82 -3.17
N GLY A 714 -12.21 8.77 -4.09
CA GLY A 714 -12.05 8.47 -5.52
C GLY A 714 -12.01 9.72 -6.41
N ILE A 715 -11.44 9.56 -7.60
CA ILE A 715 -11.46 10.55 -8.67
C ILE A 715 -12.41 10.02 -9.74
N ILE A 716 -13.43 10.81 -10.11
CA ILE A 716 -14.41 10.42 -11.11
C ILE A 716 -14.32 11.39 -12.28
N TYR A 717 -14.13 10.87 -13.49
CA TYR A 717 -14.19 11.65 -14.72
C TYR A 717 -15.60 11.60 -15.27
N LEU A 718 -16.23 12.75 -15.37
CA LEU A 718 -17.58 12.83 -15.90
C LEU A 718 -17.57 12.68 -17.42
N PRO A 719 -18.49 11.89 -17.99
CA PRO A 719 -18.75 11.95 -19.42
C PRO A 719 -19.29 13.33 -19.79
N GLY A 720 -19.13 13.75 -21.06
CA GLY A 720 -19.60 15.05 -21.52
C GLY A 720 -21.10 15.27 -21.32
N SER A 721 -21.52 16.53 -21.21
CA SER A 721 -22.93 16.89 -21.13
C SER A 721 -23.66 16.58 -22.44
N LYS A 722 -24.78 15.85 -22.34
CA LYS A 722 -25.64 15.47 -23.47
C LYS A 722 -26.16 16.67 -24.25
N SER A 723 -26.67 17.68 -23.54
CA SER A 723 -27.26 18.87 -24.19
C SER A 723 -26.20 19.76 -24.83
N ILE A 724 -24.99 19.83 -24.26
CA ILE A 724 -23.89 20.62 -24.84
C ILE A 724 -23.34 19.91 -26.06
N SER A 725 -23.20 18.58 -25.99
CA SER A 725 -22.75 17.74 -27.11
C SER A 725 -23.59 18.00 -28.37
N ASN A 726 -24.91 17.91 -28.28
CA ASN A 726 -25.79 18.15 -29.43
C ASN A 726 -25.77 19.59 -29.95
N ARG A 727 -25.63 20.59 -29.07
CA ARG A 727 -25.53 22.01 -29.50
C ARG A 727 -24.21 22.29 -30.20
N VAL A 728 -23.10 21.82 -29.65
CA VAL A 728 -21.77 22.04 -30.22
C VAL A 728 -21.65 21.32 -31.57
N LEU A 729 -22.14 20.08 -31.68
CA LEU A 729 -22.19 19.37 -32.97
C LEU A 729 -22.95 20.17 -34.04
N LEU A 730 -24.13 20.70 -33.71
CA LEU A 730 -24.90 21.50 -34.65
C LEU A 730 -24.21 22.82 -35.01
N LEU A 731 -23.72 23.55 -34.01
CA LEU A 731 -23.05 24.83 -34.23
C LEU A 731 -21.79 24.65 -35.09
N SER A 732 -21.01 23.62 -34.81
CA SER A 732 -19.83 23.31 -35.62
C SER A 732 -20.18 22.92 -37.05
N ALA A 733 -21.32 22.23 -37.27
CA ALA A 733 -21.81 21.94 -38.62
C ALA A 733 -22.25 23.20 -39.39
N LEU A 734 -22.79 24.20 -38.69
CA LEU A 734 -23.27 25.46 -39.26
C LEU A 734 -22.14 26.48 -39.55
N THR A 735 -20.93 26.28 -39.03
CA THR A 735 -19.78 27.16 -39.30
C THR A 735 -18.92 26.63 -40.44
N ASN A 736 -18.28 27.49 -41.24
CA ASN A 736 -17.27 27.03 -42.20
C ASN A 736 -15.95 26.72 -41.49
N GLY A 737 -15.40 25.53 -41.72
CA GLY A 737 -14.12 25.07 -41.17
C GLY A 737 -14.21 23.80 -40.33
N THR A 738 -13.08 23.34 -39.81
CA THR A 738 -13.01 22.11 -39.00
C THR A 738 -12.99 22.45 -37.50
N THR A 739 -13.89 21.85 -36.72
CA THR A 739 -13.90 21.96 -35.25
C THR A 739 -13.51 20.63 -34.63
N THR A 740 -12.59 20.65 -33.66
CA THR A 740 -12.27 19.49 -32.82
C THR A 740 -13.02 19.58 -31.49
N ILE A 741 -13.85 18.58 -31.23
CA ILE A 741 -14.66 18.48 -30.02
C ILE A 741 -14.09 17.36 -29.16
N SER A 742 -13.70 17.66 -27.92
CA SER A 742 -13.23 16.65 -26.96
C SER A 742 -14.21 16.44 -25.81
N ASN A 743 -14.18 15.25 -25.21
CA ASN A 743 -15.13 14.78 -24.20
C ASN A 743 -16.60 14.72 -24.70
N LEU A 744 -16.81 14.37 -25.96
CA LEU A 744 -18.13 14.14 -26.54
C LEU A 744 -18.84 12.96 -25.81
N LEU A 745 -20.11 13.15 -25.47
CA LEU A 745 -20.91 12.06 -24.91
C LEU A 745 -21.28 11.06 -25.99
N ASP A 746 -20.93 9.79 -25.81
CA ASP A 746 -21.43 8.70 -26.64
C ASP A 746 -22.76 8.19 -26.07
N SER A 747 -23.87 8.62 -26.68
CA SER A 747 -25.23 8.29 -26.26
C SER A 747 -26.16 8.19 -27.48
N GLU A 748 -27.32 7.55 -27.36
CA GLU A 748 -28.29 7.48 -28.46
C GLU A 748 -28.65 8.88 -29.00
N ASP A 749 -28.88 9.88 -28.12
CA ASP A 749 -29.19 11.26 -28.52
C ASP A 749 -28.12 11.89 -29.41
N THR A 750 -26.84 11.67 -29.11
CA THR A 750 -25.72 12.23 -29.88
C THR A 750 -25.47 11.45 -31.16
N GLN A 751 -25.70 10.14 -31.15
CA GLN A 751 -25.64 9.31 -32.35
C GLN A 751 -26.75 9.68 -33.35
N TYR A 752 -27.97 9.97 -32.88
CA TYR A 752 -29.04 10.46 -33.74
C TYR A 752 -28.72 11.84 -34.35
N MET A 753 -28.11 12.75 -33.59
CA MET A 753 -27.63 14.04 -34.12
C MET A 753 -26.56 13.83 -35.20
N LEU A 754 -25.54 13.03 -34.94
CA LEU A 754 -24.48 12.73 -35.92
C LEU A 754 -25.03 12.07 -37.18
N SER A 755 -25.96 11.13 -37.05
CA SER A 755 -26.65 10.49 -38.17
C SER A 755 -27.44 11.49 -39.01
N ALA A 756 -28.17 12.41 -38.34
CA ALA A 756 -28.91 13.48 -39.01
C ALA A 756 -27.98 14.42 -39.78
N LEU A 757 -26.87 14.85 -39.18
CA LEU A 757 -25.85 15.69 -39.82
C LEU A 757 -25.19 15.00 -41.02
N LYS A 758 -24.87 13.70 -40.89
CA LYS A 758 -24.33 12.91 -42.02
C LYS A 758 -25.29 12.86 -43.19
N LYS A 759 -26.59 12.69 -42.92
CA LYS A 759 -27.64 12.55 -43.94
C LYS A 759 -27.85 13.82 -44.76
N ILE A 760 -27.53 14.98 -44.21
CA ILE A 760 -27.54 16.27 -44.94
C ILE A 760 -26.18 16.63 -45.55
N GLY A 761 -25.19 15.75 -45.48
CA GLY A 761 -23.89 15.92 -46.15
C GLY A 761 -22.78 16.54 -45.30
N ILE A 762 -22.93 16.59 -43.97
CA ILE A 762 -21.84 17.01 -43.07
C ILE A 762 -20.87 15.85 -42.82
N PHE A 763 -19.58 16.09 -43.03
CA PHE A 763 -18.52 15.11 -42.78
C PHE A 763 -17.98 15.23 -41.35
N TYR A 764 -17.80 14.09 -40.68
CA TYR A 764 -17.14 14.02 -39.37
C TYR A 764 -16.35 12.72 -39.21
N SER A 765 -15.39 12.72 -38.27
CA SER A 765 -14.66 11.53 -37.82
C SER A 765 -14.63 11.45 -36.29
N LEU A 766 -14.64 10.22 -35.77
CA LEU A 766 -14.62 9.94 -34.34
C LEU A 766 -13.31 9.25 -33.95
N SER A 767 -12.79 9.57 -32.77
CA SER A 767 -11.61 8.94 -32.17
C SER A 767 -11.77 8.82 -30.66
N ASP A 768 -10.83 8.13 -30.03
CA ASP A 768 -10.74 8.01 -28.57
C ASP A 768 -12.00 7.42 -27.93
N LYS A 769 -12.44 6.25 -28.45
CA LYS A 769 -13.70 5.58 -28.09
C LYS A 769 -14.92 6.51 -28.20
N ASN A 770 -15.04 7.21 -29.33
CA ASN A 770 -16.10 8.18 -29.64
C ASN A 770 -16.12 9.45 -28.76
N LYS A 771 -15.11 9.67 -27.91
CA LYS A 771 -15.03 10.87 -27.04
C LYS A 771 -14.46 12.09 -27.74
N THR A 772 -13.83 11.94 -28.90
CA THR A 772 -13.30 13.06 -29.67
C THR A 772 -13.89 13.03 -31.08
N CYS A 773 -14.49 14.14 -31.51
CA CYS A 773 -15.13 14.30 -32.81
C CYS A 773 -14.51 15.45 -33.59
N TYR A 774 -14.11 15.19 -34.83
CA TYR A 774 -13.67 16.20 -35.79
C TYR A 774 -14.81 16.41 -36.77
N ILE A 775 -15.36 17.61 -36.82
CA ILE A 775 -16.50 17.94 -37.69
C ILE A 775 -16.10 19.03 -38.68
N HIS A 776 -16.35 18.76 -39.96
CA HIS A 776 -16.13 19.70 -41.05
C HIS A 776 -17.44 20.42 -41.33
N GLY A 777 -17.56 21.64 -40.85
CA GLY A 777 -18.78 22.42 -40.99
C GLY A 777 -18.91 23.04 -42.38
N ASN A 778 -20.16 23.04 -42.86
CA ASN A 778 -20.57 23.57 -44.15
C ASN A 778 -22.03 24.01 -44.05
N SER A 779 -22.28 25.31 -43.89
CA SER A 779 -23.65 25.82 -43.69
C SER A 779 -24.57 25.55 -44.90
N GLN A 780 -24.01 25.43 -46.11
CA GLN A 780 -24.80 25.18 -47.33
C GLN A 780 -25.48 23.80 -47.33
N SER A 781 -24.97 22.84 -46.55
CA SER A 781 -25.58 21.51 -46.38
C SER A 781 -26.98 21.54 -45.77
N PHE A 782 -27.39 22.65 -45.13
CA PHE A 782 -28.73 22.82 -44.57
C PHE A 782 -29.78 23.30 -45.61
N GLU A 783 -29.36 23.68 -46.83
CA GLU A 783 -30.24 23.97 -47.98
C GLU A 783 -30.62 22.68 -48.71
N VAL A 784 -31.56 21.94 -48.14
CA VAL A 784 -31.96 20.64 -48.66
C VAL A 784 -33.01 20.80 -49.79
N LYS A 785 -32.58 20.58 -51.04
CA LYS A 785 -33.43 20.75 -52.24
C LYS A 785 -34.45 19.63 -52.47
N HIS A 786 -34.27 18.46 -51.86
CA HIS A 786 -35.17 17.31 -52.00
C HIS A 786 -35.82 16.95 -50.66
N PRO A 787 -37.03 16.36 -50.65
CA PRO A 787 -37.67 15.94 -49.41
C PRO A 787 -36.81 14.94 -48.63
N ILE A 788 -36.42 15.26 -47.39
CA ILE A 788 -35.67 14.38 -46.50
C ILE A 788 -36.40 14.21 -45.17
N SER A 789 -36.47 12.97 -44.69
CA SER A 789 -36.95 12.65 -43.34
C SER A 789 -35.77 12.26 -42.43
N LEU A 790 -35.67 12.92 -41.26
CA LEU A 790 -34.64 12.68 -40.24
C LEU A 790 -35.29 12.03 -39.01
N PHE A 791 -34.85 10.80 -38.70
CA PHE A 791 -35.30 10.05 -37.53
C PHE A 791 -34.38 10.33 -36.35
N LEU A 792 -34.94 10.83 -35.24
CA LEU A 792 -34.20 11.29 -34.07
C LEU A 792 -34.52 10.49 -32.79
N GLY A 793 -35.10 9.30 -32.92
CA GLY A 793 -35.47 8.46 -31.76
C GLY A 793 -36.35 9.21 -30.76
N ASN A 794 -35.94 9.29 -29.49
CA ASN A 794 -36.55 10.13 -28.45
C ASN A 794 -35.65 11.34 -28.06
N ALA A 795 -34.72 11.73 -28.93
CA ALA A 795 -33.70 12.74 -28.67
C ALA A 795 -34.27 14.17 -28.72
N GLY A 796 -34.97 14.57 -27.64
CA GLY A 796 -35.50 15.92 -27.49
C GLY A 796 -34.42 17.01 -27.52
N THR A 797 -33.19 16.64 -27.16
CA THR A 797 -32.01 17.53 -27.20
C THR A 797 -31.47 17.74 -28.62
N ALA A 798 -31.87 16.92 -29.60
CA ALA A 798 -31.48 17.04 -31.01
C ALA A 798 -32.58 17.66 -31.88
N ILE A 799 -33.84 17.24 -31.72
CA ILE A 799 -34.96 17.70 -32.57
C ILE A 799 -35.22 19.20 -32.47
N ARG A 800 -35.13 19.77 -31.26
CA ARG A 800 -35.37 21.19 -31.00
C ARG A 800 -34.35 22.08 -31.73
N PRO A 801 -33.03 21.91 -31.53
CA PRO A 801 -32.06 22.76 -32.22
C PRO A 801 -31.99 22.49 -33.72
N LEU A 802 -32.21 21.26 -34.20
CA LEU A 802 -32.27 20.98 -35.64
C LEU A 802 -33.47 21.67 -36.31
N LEU A 803 -34.65 21.66 -35.69
CA LEU A 803 -35.82 22.37 -36.21
C LEU A 803 -35.54 23.86 -36.36
N SER A 804 -34.88 24.46 -35.36
CA SER A 804 -34.44 25.85 -35.42
C SER A 804 -33.44 26.09 -36.55
N ALA A 805 -32.43 25.24 -36.71
CA ALA A 805 -31.44 25.41 -37.77
C ALA A 805 -32.05 25.29 -39.18
N PHE A 806 -32.87 24.27 -39.43
CA PHE A 806 -33.55 24.13 -40.72
C PHE A 806 -34.55 25.25 -41.00
N SER A 807 -35.13 25.89 -39.98
CA SER A 807 -36.03 27.02 -40.24
C SER A 807 -35.33 28.23 -40.91
N LEU A 808 -34.00 28.33 -40.79
CA LEU A 808 -33.19 29.42 -41.35
C LEU A 808 -32.94 29.31 -42.86
N TYR A 809 -33.07 28.10 -43.42
CA TYR A 809 -32.70 27.82 -44.81
C TYR A 809 -33.92 27.33 -45.59
N THR A 810 -34.00 27.64 -46.88
CA THR A 810 -35.02 27.05 -47.74
C THR A 810 -34.75 25.55 -47.88
N ASN A 811 -35.68 24.72 -47.42
CA ASN A 811 -35.53 23.27 -47.44
C ASN A 811 -36.87 22.54 -47.48
N ASN A 812 -36.82 21.20 -47.49
CA ASN A 812 -37.98 20.36 -47.32
C ASN A 812 -37.64 19.18 -46.40
N VAL A 813 -37.59 19.46 -45.09
CA VAL A 813 -37.14 18.49 -44.07
C VAL A 813 -38.26 18.15 -43.10
N THR A 814 -38.47 16.85 -42.90
CA THR A 814 -39.36 16.31 -41.86
C THR A 814 -38.53 15.74 -40.70
N LEU A 815 -38.78 16.20 -39.48
CA LEU A 815 -38.17 15.69 -38.26
C LEU A 815 -39.16 14.78 -37.53
N THR A 816 -38.76 13.53 -37.29
CA THR A 816 -39.59 12.52 -36.64
C THR A 816 -38.79 11.70 -35.62
N GLY A 817 -39.46 10.83 -34.88
CA GLY A 817 -38.87 9.96 -33.86
C GLY A 817 -39.77 8.77 -33.57
N ASN A 818 -39.50 8.09 -32.45
CA ASN A 818 -40.33 6.98 -31.98
C ASN A 818 -41.66 7.49 -31.38
N ASN A 819 -42.56 6.58 -30.97
CA ASN A 819 -43.87 6.93 -30.42
C ASN A 819 -43.78 7.93 -29.25
N ARG A 820 -42.76 7.80 -28.39
CA ARG A 820 -42.54 8.71 -27.26
C ARG A 820 -42.13 10.12 -27.68
N MET A 821 -41.48 10.26 -28.85
CA MET A 821 -41.21 11.58 -29.44
C MET A 821 -42.50 12.27 -29.88
N HIS A 822 -43.51 11.52 -30.32
CA HIS A 822 -44.79 12.08 -30.77
C HIS A 822 -45.66 12.63 -29.64
N GLU A 823 -45.24 12.41 -28.40
CA GLU A 823 -45.87 12.96 -27.18
C GLU A 823 -45.03 14.11 -26.59
N ARG A 824 -43.93 14.49 -27.23
CA ARG A 824 -42.97 15.46 -26.67
C ARG A 824 -43.31 16.90 -27.06
N PRO A 825 -43.66 17.78 -26.11
CA PRO A 825 -44.15 19.12 -26.44
C PRO A 825 -43.04 19.99 -27.05
N ILE A 826 -43.33 20.56 -28.21
CA ILE A 826 -42.47 21.52 -28.93
C ILE A 826 -43.23 22.77 -29.40
N LYS A 827 -44.53 22.89 -29.09
CA LYS A 827 -45.40 24.01 -29.51
C LYS A 827 -44.80 25.39 -29.26
N HIS A 828 -44.23 25.63 -28.08
CA HIS A 828 -43.62 26.92 -27.74
C HIS A 828 -42.46 27.29 -28.67
N LEU A 829 -41.65 26.31 -29.08
CA LEU A 829 -40.55 26.53 -30.03
C LEU A 829 -41.10 26.83 -31.43
N VAL A 830 -42.08 26.05 -31.90
CA VAL A 830 -42.68 26.23 -33.23
C VAL A 830 -43.36 27.60 -33.33
N ASN A 831 -44.15 27.99 -32.33
CA ASN A 831 -44.79 29.30 -32.28
C ASN A 831 -43.76 30.45 -32.34
N ALA A 832 -42.60 30.27 -31.69
CA ALA A 832 -41.53 31.27 -31.72
C ALA A 832 -40.85 31.36 -33.09
N LEU A 833 -40.64 30.23 -33.76
CA LEU A 833 -40.08 30.21 -35.12
C LEU A 833 -41.07 30.78 -36.15
N GLN A 834 -42.36 30.47 -36.03
CA GLN A 834 -43.42 31.02 -36.89
C GLN A 834 -43.59 32.54 -36.72
N GLN A 835 -43.45 33.07 -35.51
CA GLN A 835 -43.39 34.53 -35.27
C GLN A 835 -42.25 35.21 -36.05
N GLY A 836 -41.14 34.49 -36.29
CA GLY A 836 -40.02 34.97 -37.11
C GLY A 836 -40.13 34.63 -38.60
N GLY A 837 -41.29 34.14 -39.07
CA GLY A 837 -41.58 33.86 -40.48
C GLY A 837 -41.40 32.41 -40.93
N ALA A 838 -40.96 31.50 -40.04
CA ALA A 838 -40.72 30.11 -40.43
C ALA A 838 -42.03 29.37 -40.82
N ILE A 839 -41.97 28.62 -41.92
CA ILE A 839 -43.07 27.77 -42.40
C ILE A 839 -42.87 26.36 -41.83
N ILE A 840 -43.62 26.03 -40.77
CA ILE A 840 -43.55 24.74 -40.07
C ILE A 840 -44.96 24.12 -39.99
N GLU A 841 -45.09 22.88 -40.42
CA GLU A 841 -46.33 22.09 -40.43
C GLU A 841 -46.20 20.89 -39.47
N TYR A 842 -47.22 20.66 -38.64
CA TYR A 842 -47.36 19.42 -37.87
C TYR A 842 -47.95 18.33 -38.78
N LYS A 843 -47.35 17.13 -38.80
CA LYS A 843 -47.86 16.04 -39.66
C LYS A 843 -48.98 15.23 -39.02
N ASN A 844 -48.95 15.09 -37.70
CA ASN A 844 -49.92 14.29 -36.94
C ASN A 844 -50.67 15.18 -35.93
N ASN A 845 -50.14 15.31 -34.70
CA ASN A 845 -50.78 16.02 -33.61
C ASN A 845 -50.23 17.45 -33.46
N LEU A 846 -51.12 18.44 -33.35
CA LEU A 846 -50.73 19.84 -33.12
C LEU A 846 -49.91 19.96 -31.82
N GLY A 847 -48.71 20.55 -31.93
CA GLY A 847 -47.83 20.81 -30.79
C GLY A 847 -46.75 19.75 -30.54
N TYR A 848 -46.77 18.64 -31.29
CA TYR A 848 -45.88 17.50 -31.12
C TYR A 848 -45.26 17.04 -32.45
N PRO A 849 -44.04 16.49 -32.47
CA PRO A 849 -43.48 15.81 -33.66
C PRO A 849 -44.41 14.68 -34.16
N PRO A 850 -44.38 14.32 -35.45
CA PRO A 850 -43.47 14.80 -36.49
C PRO A 850 -43.80 16.20 -37.01
N VAL A 851 -42.76 16.97 -37.33
CA VAL A 851 -42.88 18.32 -37.90
C VAL A 851 -42.07 18.44 -39.18
N SER A 852 -42.60 19.14 -40.17
CA SER A 852 -41.86 19.51 -41.38
C SER A 852 -41.66 21.01 -41.48
N THR A 853 -40.48 21.44 -41.91
CA THR A 853 -40.14 22.84 -42.16
C THR A 853 -39.83 23.06 -43.63
N LYS A 854 -40.27 24.21 -44.16
CA LYS A 854 -39.89 24.71 -45.50
C LYS A 854 -38.84 25.84 -45.44
N GLY A 855 -38.41 26.21 -44.24
CA GLY A 855 -37.57 27.39 -44.01
C GLY A 855 -38.38 28.65 -43.80
N GLY A 856 -37.83 29.80 -44.18
CA GLY A 856 -38.53 31.09 -44.20
C GLY A 856 -38.36 31.95 -42.94
N PHE A 857 -37.54 31.52 -41.98
CA PHE A 857 -37.23 32.37 -40.83
C PHE A 857 -36.38 33.57 -41.27
N ILE A 858 -36.96 34.77 -41.19
CA ILE A 858 -36.32 36.04 -41.56
C ILE A 858 -35.99 36.92 -40.33
N GLY A 859 -36.44 36.51 -39.14
CA GLY A 859 -36.30 37.28 -37.90
C GLY A 859 -37.48 38.23 -37.65
N GLY A 860 -37.39 39.04 -36.60
CA GLY A 860 -38.48 39.93 -36.17
C GLY A 860 -38.53 40.12 -34.66
N LEU A 861 -39.58 40.77 -34.15
CA LEU A 861 -39.87 40.81 -32.72
C LEU A 861 -40.51 39.47 -32.32
N ILE A 862 -39.77 38.63 -31.61
CA ILE A 862 -40.23 37.32 -31.13
C ILE A 862 -40.47 37.44 -29.63
N THR A 863 -41.70 37.20 -29.21
CA THR A 863 -42.05 37.21 -27.79
C THR A 863 -41.87 35.80 -27.24
N LEU A 864 -40.79 35.62 -26.47
CA LEU A 864 -40.51 34.42 -25.69
C LEU A 864 -40.60 34.80 -24.21
N ASN A 865 -41.29 33.99 -23.42
CA ASN A 865 -41.30 34.20 -21.98
C ASN A 865 -39.99 33.64 -21.40
N GLY A 866 -39.00 34.52 -21.20
CA GLY A 866 -37.67 34.17 -20.73
C GLY A 866 -36.62 35.21 -21.13
N SER A 867 -36.24 36.09 -20.20
CA SER A 867 -35.28 37.19 -20.37
C SER A 867 -33.86 36.71 -20.73
N ILE A 868 -33.31 37.15 -21.88
CA ILE A 868 -31.88 37.37 -22.21
C ILE A 868 -31.76 38.26 -23.48
N SER A 869 -30.77 39.15 -23.52
CA SER A 869 -30.51 40.25 -24.47
C SER A 869 -29.76 39.89 -25.77
N ARG A 870 -29.82 40.80 -26.77
CA ARG A 870 -29.43 40.64 -28.19
C ARG A 870 -27.99 41.06 -28.57
N ASN A 871 -27.59 40.56 -29.75
CA ASN A 871 -26.44 40.84 -30.62
C ASN A 871 -25.13 40.08 -30.31
N GLN A 872 -25.00 38.89 -30.90
CA GLN A 872 -23.75 38.16 -31.02
C GLN A 872 -23.59 37.59 -32.44
N GLN A 873 -22.42 37.80 -33.03
CA GLN A 873 -21.96 37.06 -34.21
C GLN A 873 -21.09 35.89 -33.74
N TYR A 874 -21.29 34.72 -34.32
CA TYR A 874 -20.57 33.49 -33.95
C TYR A 874 -19.44 33.20 -34.95
N LYS A 875 -18.32 32.68 -34.45
CA LYS A 875 -17.22 32.12 -35.25
C LYS A 875 -16.89 30.72 -34.71
N THR A 876 -16.27 29.87 -35.52
CA THR A 876 -15.82 28.55 -35.05
C THR A 876 -14.81 28.70 -33.89
N PRO A 877 -14.93 27.91 -32.82
CA PRO A 877 -13.99 27.96 -31.69
C PRO A 877 -12.67 27.22 -31.96
N GLY A 878 -12.53 26.50 -33.08
CA GLY A 878 -11.38 25.65 -33.38
C GLY A 878 -11.34 24.38 -32.52
N ASN A 879 -11.03 24.52 -31.22
CA ASN A 879 -11.04 23.42 -30.25
C ASN A 879 -12.06 23.72 -29.13
N TYR A 880 -12.94 22.77 -28.84
CA TYR A 880 -13.92 22.90 -27.77
C TYR A 880 -14.00 21.62 -26.92
N THR A 881 -13.80 21.76 -25.62
CA THR A 881 -13.98 20.64 -24.66
C THR A 881 -15.35 20.74 -24.03
N ILE A 882 -16.14 19.68 -24.17
CA ILE A 882 -17.46 19.61 -23.55
C ILE A 882 -17.27 19.33 -22.06
N GLU A 883 -17.79 20.22 -21.23
CA GLU A 883 -17.82 19.99 -19.79
C GLU A 883 -18.64 18.75 -19.42
N GLY A 884 -18.25 18.13 -18.31
CA GLY A 884 -18.89 16.95 -17.75
C GLY A 884 -20.34 17.21 -17.37
N ASP A 885 -21.14 16.15 -17.39
CA ASP A 885 -22.57 16.22 -17.04
C ASP A 885 -22.78 16.56 -15.55
N ALA A 886 -23.25 17.79 -15.28
CA ALA A 886 -23.41 18.30 -13.92
C ALA A 886 -24.51 17.55 -13.14
N SER A 887 -25.53 17.07 -13.85
CA SER A 887 -26.56 16.18 -13.31
C SER A 887 -25.94 14.89 -12.75
N SER A 888 -25.05 14.24 -13.50
CA SER A 888 -24.33 13.04 -13.06
C SER A 888 -23.36 13.33 -11.91
N ALA A 889 -22.70 14.50 -11.95
CA ALA A 889 -21.83 14.96 -10.88
C ALA A 889 -22.53 15.02 -9.51
N SER A 890 -23.81 15.44 -9.52
CA SER A 890 -24.59 15.65 -8.30
C SER A 890 -24.68 14.41 -7.41
N TYR A 891 -24.82 13.21 -8.00
CA TYR A 891 -24.90 11.95 -7.25
C TYR A 891 -23.63 11.66 -6.45
N PHE A 892 -22.47 11.90 -7.06
CA PHE A 892 -21.18 11.63 -6.43
C PHE A 892 -20.83 12.67 -5.37
N LEU A 893 -21.18 13.94 -5.61
CA LEU A 893 -21.07 14.99 -4.60
C LEU A 893 -21.99 14.70 -3.39
N ALA A 894 -23.23 14.26 -3.63
CA ALA A 894 -24.15 13.86 -2.57
C ALA A 894 -23.64 12.64 -1.79
N ALA A 895 -23.10 11.62 -2.47
CA ALA A 895 -22.55 10.43 -1.83
C ALA A 895 -21.38 10.76 -0.89
N ALA A 896 -20.48 11.65 -1.31
CA ALA A 896 -19.38 12.13 -0.48
C ALA A 896 -19.89 12.89 0.76
N ALA A 897 -20.84 13.82 0.56
CA ALA A 897 -21.44 14.59 1.63
C ALA A 897 -22.17 13.71 2.67
N ILE A 898 -22.88 12.66 2.23
CA ILE A 898 -23.62 11.73 3.10
C ILE A 898 -22.68 10.81 3.88
N LYS A 899 -21.55 10.38 3.29
CA LYS A 899 -20.67 9.35 3.86
C LYS A 899 -19.42 9.89 4.58
N GLY A 900 -19.16 11.19 4.50
CA GLY A 900 -18.02 11.83 5.17
C GLY A 900 -16.65 11.53 4.52
N GLY A 901 -16.62 11.28 3.20
CA GLY A 901 -15.41 11.02 2.41
C GLY A 901 -15.07 12.14 1.43
N SER A 902 -13.94 12.03 0.70
CA SER A 902 -13.51 13.02 -0.30
C SER A 902 -13.63 12.47 -1.71
N VAL A 903 -14.42 13.12 -2.55
CA VAL A 903 -14.54 12.77 -3.98
C VAL A 903 -14.07 13.95 -4.81
N LYS A 904 -13.16 13.70 -5.76
CA LYS A 904 -12.78 14.67 -6.79
C LYS A 904 -13.55 14.36 -8.07
N VAL A 905 -14.45 15.24 -8.45
CA VAL A 905 -15.17 15.12 -9.72
C VAL A 905 -14.44 15.97 -10.76
N VAL A 906 -13.98 15.32 -11.83
CA VAL A 906 -13.22 15.96 -12.91
C VAL A 906 -14.11 16.13 -14.12
N GLY A 907 -14.07 17.32 -14.72
CA GLY A 907 -14.80 17.65 -15.94
C GLY A 907 -15.89 18.71 -15.75
N VAL A 908 -16.29 19.03 -14.52
CA VAL A 908 -17.25 20.10 -14.22
C VAL A 908 -16.68 21.00 -13.13
N GLY A 909 -16.97 22.31 -13.16
CA GLY A 909 -16.40 23.27 -12.22
C GLY A 909 -17.30 24.50 -11.98
N LYS A 910 -16.83 25.47 -11.18
CA LYS A 910 -17.64 26.61 -10.72
C LYS A 910 -18.21 27.46 -11.87
N LYS A 911 -17.50 27.48 -13.00
CA LYS A 911 -17.87 28.21 -14.21
C LYS A 911 -18.79 27.41 -15.15
N SER A 912 -19.30 26.26 -14.72
CA SER A 912 -20.17 25.44 -15.55
C SER A 912 -21.41 26.20 -15.99
N ILE A 913 -21.79 26.03 -17.25
CA ILE A 913 -23.00 26.65 -17.82
C ILE A 913 -24.26 25.83 -17.53
N GLN A 914 -24.11 24.61 -17.00
CA GLN A 914 -25.22 23.76 -16.59
C GLN A 914 -25.81 24.22 -15.26
N GLY A 915 -27.13 24.40 -15.21
CA GLY A 915 -27.83 24.86 -14.01
C GLY A 915 -27.68 23.93 -12.80
N ASP A 916 -27.56 22.62 -13.03
CA ASP A 916 -27.46 21.59 -11.99
C ASP A 916 -26.21 21.74 -11.11
N ILE A 917 -25.19 22.47 -11.58
CA ILE A 917 -23.96 22.70 -10.81
C ILE A 917 -24.23 23.45 -9.50
N LYS A 918 -25.35 24.18 -9.42
CA LYS A 918 -25.82 24.86 -8.20
C LYS A 918 -26.09 23.89 -7.04
N PHE A 919 -26.25 22.60 -7.32
CA PHE A 919 -26.36 21.56 -6.29
C PHE A 919 -25.13 21.54 -5.36
N ALA A 920 -23.92 21.79 -5.88
CA ALA A 920 -22.72 21.89 -5.06
C ALA A 920 -22.82 23.02 -4.01
N THR A 921 -23.41 24.15 -4.37
CA THR A 921 -23.67 25.26 -3.44
C THR A 921 -24.72 24.92 -2.39
N VAL A 922 -25.70 24.06 -2.72
CA VAL A 922 -26.64 23.53 -1.73
C VAL A 922 -25.89 22.64 -0.72
N LEU A 923 -25.00 21.77 -1.19
CA LEU A 923 -24.17 20.94 -0.31
C LEU A 923 -23.24 21.76 0.59
N GLU A 924 -22.65 22.86 0.09
CA GLU A 924 -21.87 23.81 0.91
C GLU A 924 -22.73 24.38 2.06
N LYS A 925 -23.96 24.80 1.77
CA LYS A 925 -24.91 25.28 2.80
C LYS A 925 -25.31 24.20 3.80
N MET A 926 -25.26 22.94 3.40
CA MET A 926 -25.52 21.78 4.27
C MET A 926 -24.28 21.32 5.05
N GLY A 927 -23.16 22.07 4.97
CA GLY A 927 -21.94 21.81 5.75
C GLY A 927 -20.88 20.98 5.04
N ALA A 928 -21.04 20.66 3.75
CA ALA A 928 -19.99 20.02 2.95
C ALA A 928 -18.88 21.02 2.58
N ILE A 929 -17.63 20.59 2.59
CA ILE A 929 -16.50 21.39 2.10
C ILE A 929 -16.34 21.13 0.60
N ILE A 930 -16.65 22.12 -0.25
CA ILE A 930 -16.46 22.02 -1.70
C ILE A 930 -15.24 22.86 -2.11
N ASN A 931 -14.32 22.23 -2.84
CA ASN A 931 -13.20 22.89 -3.49
C ASN A 931 -13.38 22.78 -5.00
N TRP A 932 -13.42 23.93 -5.68
CA TRP A 932 -13.66 24.04 -7.11
C TRP A 932 -12.41 23.93 -7.98
#